data_AF-A0A3M1MWN1-F1
#
_entry.id   AF-A0A3M1MWN1-F1
#
_cell.length_a   1.000
_cell.length_b   1.000
_cell.length_c   1.000
_cell.angle_alpha   90.00
_cell.angle_beta   90.00
_cell.angle_gamma   90.00
#
_symmetry.space_group_name_H-M   'P 1'
#
loop_
_entity.id
_entity.type
_entity.pdbx_description
1 polymer ?
#
loop_
_entity_poly.entity_id
_entity_poly.type
_entity_poly.pdbx_seq_one_letter_code
_entity_poly.pdbx_strand_id
1 'polypeptide(L)'
;MPRSDLQQFSSQLAEWIANAIERDRLPFRKVERNPALLLEEYPDSDCLVLWINRASAMAGGLILLPDRAETRTRELGSEMARALGLDHFAVWGRRELTLHSRLNPDETIHIDWQPAAASGPGSLHRGLQDLLSHMKLRAITTDPGADPDPIWLANLLHLSLTDVLDEIETRLRTHPEWQQGEWARHAVTAPALQKVLLVICRMLALVMTGRIGRGIQPEKLEKAINQACRLLPPQLQPLFVPISDEPELPRQAAVRLHHLLHRLGQLDRRLDPTRVRKALLWLRPLLEPHWPQPAGSASAEDMPRLIVNPTDPARYRDNDIVLAEPALAAWLALGRFNPDDGSFKQVNLLEPRSPIEAAGQLSAALGAHTPAGDRLRVDLQTSLRLSWPGRRFRLPKSTLVNWLQLVHLSGQIAPGGSLTACLAGHLPEAAVGQAIWPLVSTEFSLTRLVPQPGHVELEMLRGRADTPCRLGNVHGFSIELDQDQVAAASWQRLACLLLWPRPLVDLLQTGELVPVQETPPPDGLKREIALFARSEAGRRLQAWGNHPAIPRERTWPLPACPATDRLERLANLAGEAESDLVESGQFEGEIAFWLGPAWQNLEIPECSGAPEATSGTRSRPRSERIAEQLLVDGLPVFPDHYLYDHYRPELKSWQLPGPLTEQGRFFATIELATESGDIICCDSEPVAGCLLLASHMTREVSLPTSPEVATDILGRCLADLDRLKTGLLELCRQENSRDPERLASSLWRRWQLPPWDLLDSLATFL
;
A
#
# COMPACT_ATOMS: atom_id res chain seq x y z
N MET A 1 27.96 11.23 35.75
CA MET A 1 27.16 11.89 36.79
C MET A 1 25.90 11.02 36.96
N PRO A 2 24.90 11.30 37.80
CA PRO A 2 23.57 10.76 37.51
C PRO A 2 23.17 11.15 36.07
N ARG A 3 22.50 10.27 35.31
CA ARG A 3 22.15 10.53 33.90
C ARG A 3 21.30 11.80 33.72
N SER A 4 20.46 12.11 34.71
CA SER A 4 19.68 13.36 34.80
C SER A 4 20.56 14.62 34.82
N ASP A 5 21.65 14.58 35.59
CA ASP A 5 22.52 15.73 35.81
C ASP A 5 23.41 15.98 34.58
N LEU A 6 23.78 14.90 33.86
CA LEU A 6 24.49 15.00 32.59
C LEU A 6 23.61 15.63 31.50
N GLN A 7 22.34 15.25 31.42
CA GLN A 7 21.38 15.85 30.49
C GLN A 7 21.13 17.33 30.80
N GLN A 8 21.02 17.68 32.08
CA GLN A 8 20.88 19.08 32.50
C GLN A 8 22.14 19.89 32.15
N PHE A 9 23.33 19.34 32.40
CA PHE A 9 24.59 19.97 32.03
C PHE A 9 24.74 20.13 30.51
N SER A 10 24.40 19.10 29.73
CA SER A 10 24.37 19.15 28.26
C SER A 10 23.44 20.26 27.75
N SER A 11 22.26 20.41 28.37
CA SER A 11 21.31 21.49 28.05
C SER A 11 21.91 22.87 28.32
N GLN A 12 22.49 23.06 29.51
CA GLN A 12 23.09 24.32 29.93
C GLN A 12 24.30 24.68 29.05
N LEU A 13 25.12 23.70 28.68
CA LEU A 13 26.26 23.89 27.81
C LEU A 13 25.83 24.32 26.41
N ALA A 14 24.78 23.71 25.86
CA ALA A 14 24.19 24.11 24.58
C ALA A 14 23.65 25.55 24.63
N GLU A 15 22.98 25.96 25.71
CA GLU A 15 22.52 27.35 25.89
C GLU A 15 23.68 28.34 25.95
N TRP A 16 24.77 28.02 26.66
CA TRP A 16 25.95 28.88 26.70
C TRP A 16 26.64 29.00 25.35
N ILE A 17 26.73 27.90 24.60
CA ILE A 17 27.26 27.91 23.24
C ILE A 17 26.38 28.76 22.31
N ALA A 18 25.05 28.62 22.39
CA ALA A 18 24.12 29.41 21.60
C ALA A 18 24.30 30.92 21.87
N ASN A 19 24.40 31.30 23.14
CA ASN A 19 24.69 32.69 23.55
C ASN A 19 26.05 33.18 23.03
N ALA A 20 27.07 32.33 23.03
CA ALA A 20 28.39 32.67 22.49
C ALA A 20 28.35 32.86 20.97
N ILE A 21 27.61 32.01 20.24
CA ILE A 21 27.40 32.13 18.79
C ILE A 21 26.72 33.47 18.43
N GLU A 22 25.77 33.93 19.23
CA GLU A 22 25.08 35.21 19.00
C GLU A 22 25.95 36.44 19.31
N ARG A 23 26.84 36.34 20.31
CA ARG A 23 27.62 37.48 20.82
C ARG A 23 29.00 37.61 20.20
N ASP A 24 29.67 36.49 19.94
CA ASP A 24 31.04 36.43 19.45
C ASP A 24 31.10 36.16 17.95
N ARG A 25 32.20 36.59 17.30
CA ARG A 25 32.47 36.26 15.88
C ARG A 25 32.99 34.82 15.75
N LEU A 26 32.15 33.84 16.09
CA LEU A 26 32.40 32.42 15.86
C LEU A 26 31.93 32.02 14.45
N PRO A 27 32.56 31.01 13.81
CA PRO A 27 32.13 30.52 12.51
C PRO A 27 30.84 29.69 12.58
N PHE A 28 30.46 29.23 13.78
CA PHE A 28 29.27 28.42 14.01
C PHE A 28 28.00 29.29 14.00
N ARG A 29 26.89 28.74 13.51
CA ARG A 29 25.57 29.39 13.45
C ARG A 29 24.52 28.70 14.31
N LYS A 30 24.74 27.45 14.69
CA LYS A 30 23.80 26.66 15.50
C LYS A 30 24.56 25.61 16.31
N VAL A 31 24.09 25.35 17.51
CA VAL A 31 24.44 24.15 18.28
C VAL A 31 23.23 23.22 18.34
N GLU A 32 23.45 21.92 18.14
CA GLU A 32 22.40 20.90 18.18
C GLU A 32 22.83 19.76 19.09
N ARG A 33 21.92 19.32 19.95
CA ARG A 33 22.13 18.22 20.88
C ARG A 33 21.70 16.93 20.22
N ASN A 34 22.54 15.90 20.28
CA ASN A 34 22.23 14.54 19.79
C ASN A 34 21.48 14.54 18.45
N PRO A 35 22.04 15.16 17.38
CA PRO A 35 21.42 15.07 16.06
C PRO A 35 21.25 13.60 15.66
N ALA A 36 20.19 13.29 14.91
CA ALA A 36 19.94 11.95 14.40
C ALA A 36 20.98 11.61 13.32
N LEU A 37 22.12 11.07 13.73
CA LEU A 37 23.19 10.64 12.85
C LEU A 37 23.12 9.13 12.65
N LEU A 38 23.35 8.70 11.41
CA LEU A 38 23.68 7.33 11.05
C LEU A 38 25.09 6.98 11.54
N LEU A 39 25.17 5.93 12.36
CA LEU A 39 26.38 5.38 12.97
C LEU A 39 26.30 3.83 12.94
N GLU A 40 27.45 3.16 13.07
CA GLU A 40 27.54 1.70 13.24
C GLU A 40 26.95 1.29 14.59
N GLU A 41 27.27 2.04 15.64
CA GLU A 41 26.72 1.88 16.98
C GLU A 41 26.15 3.21 17.50
N TYR A 42 24.92 3.17 18.03
CA TYR A 42 24.31 4.37 18.60
C TYR A 42 24.92 4.67 19.98
N PRO A 43 25.39 5.91 20.23
CA PRO A 43 26.00 6.25 21.49
C PRO A 43 24.97 6.33 22.63
N ASP A 44 25.34 5.76 23.78
CA ASP A 44 24.71 6.09 25.07
C ASP A 44 25.15 7.45 25.63
N SER A 45 26.14 8.10 24.98
CA SER A 45 26.74 9.37 25.41
C SER A 45 26.04 10.58 24.79
N ASP A 46 25.87 11.64 25.59
CA ASP A 46 25.38 12.92 25.09
C ASP A 46 26.46 13.61 24.22
N CYS A 47 26.03 14.28 23.16
CA CYS A 47 26.89 15.02 22.26
C CYS A 47 26.27 16.36 21.83
N LEU A 48 27.15 17.32 21.50
CA LEU A 48 26.80 18.60 20.93
C LEU A 48 27.52 18.75 19.59
N VAL A 49 26.78 19.10 18.54
CA VAL A 49 27.32 19.41 17.22
C VAL A 49 27.23 20.91 16.97
N LEU A 50 28.36 21.51 16.59
CA LEU A 50 28.48 22.91 16.22
C LEU A 50 28.39 23.02 14.70
N TRP A 51 27.29 23.57 14.20
CA TRP A 51 27.03 23.71 12.78
C TRP A 51 27.53 25.06 12.26
N ILE A 52 28.37 25.05 11.22
CA ILE A 52 28.66 26.25 10.43
C ILE A 52 27.45 26.55 9.53
N ASN A 53 26.85 25.51 8.95
CA ASN A 53 25.56 25.61 8.26
C ASN A 53 24.78 24.30 8.40
N ARG A 54 23.74 24.30 9.25
CA ARG A 54 22.91 23.11 9.48
C ARG A 54 22.12 22.69 8.24
N ALA A 55 21.69 23.63 7.40
CA ALA A 55 20.90 23.33 6.20
C ALA A 55 21.70 22.59 5.11
N SER A 56 23.03 22.63 5.18
CA SER A 56 23.92 21.87 4.29
C SER A 56 24.73 20.82 5.05
N ALA A 57 24.27 20.42 6.24
CA ALA A 57 24.95 19.52 7.18
C ALA A 57 26.46 19.80 7.34
N MET A 58 26.85 21.07 7.37
CA MET A 58 28.24 21.48 7.49
C MET A 58 28.57 21.71 8.97
N ALA A 59 29.05 20.66 9.62
CA ALA A 59 29.58 20.73 10.97
C ALA A 59 30.95 21.42 10.95
N GLY A 60 31.25 22.15 12.03
CA GLY A 60 32.58 22.66 12.31
C GLY A 60 33.13 22.19 13.66
N GLY A 61 32.35 21.41 14.41
CA GLY A 61 32.75 20.93 15.71
C GLY A 61 31.83 19.85 16.29
N LEU A 62 32.41 18.96 17.09
CA LEU A 62 31.73 17.94 17.87
C LEU A 62 32.27 17.98 19.30
N ILE A 63 31.39 17.96 20.29
CA ILE A 63 31.73 17.86 21.72
C ILE A 63 31.00 16.66 22.31
N LEU A 64 31.75 15.70 22.85
CA LEU A 64 31.21 14.55 23.56
C LEU A 64 31.18 14.79 25.06
N LEU A 65 30.12 14.31 25.71
CA LEU A 65 29.87 14.39 27.15
C LEU A 65 29.73 12.96 27.70
N PRO A 66 30.86 12.27 27.98
CA PRO A 66 30.82 10.89 28.44
C PRO A 66 30.32 10.80 29.89
N ASP A 67 29.45 9.81 30.19
CA ASP A 67 28.97 9.58 31.55
C ASP A 67 30.06 8.97 32.47
N ARG A 68 30.95 8.16 31.87
CA ARG A 68 32.08 7.47 32.52
C ARG A 68 33.36 7.66 31.71
N ALA A 69 34.51 7.60 32.39
CA ALA A 69 35.82 7.61 31.74
C ALA A 69 36.05 6.24 31.08
N GLU A 70 35.42 6.01 29.95
CA GLU A 70 35.51 4.76 29.20
C GLU A 70 36.41 4.90 27.99
N THR A 71 37.22 3.86 27.76
CA THR A 71 38.14 3.68 26.63
C THR A 71 37.44 3.84 25.27
N ARG A 72 36.13 3.55 25.20
CA ARG A 72 35.29 3.67 23.99
C ARG A 72 34.92 5.10 23.59
N THR A 73 35.06 6.10 24.48
CA THR A 73 34.68 7.50 24.19
C THR A 73 35.41 8.05 22.96
N ARG A 74 36.67 7.65 22.80
CA ARG A 74 37.53 8.12 21.71
C ARG A 74 37.22 7.43 20.38
N GLU A 75 36.92 6.15 20.40
CA GLU A 75 36.46 5.40 19.21
C GLU A 75 35.14 5.97 18.71
N LEU A 76 34.19 6.17 19.62
CA LEU A 76 32.91 6.79 19.33
C LEU A 76 33.08 8.21 18.77
N GLY A 77 33.92 9.05 19.39
CA GLY A 77 34.17 10.41 18.90
C GLY A 77 34.82 10.45 17.52
N SER A 78 35.70 9.49 17.24
CA SER A 78 36.30 9.32 15.91
C SER A 78 35.24 8.95 14.87
N GLU A 79 34.33 8.03 15.20
CA GLU A 79 33.24 7.61 14.33
C GLU A 79 32.23 8.72 14.07
N MET A 80 31.81 9.45 15.11
CA MET A 80 30.90 10.59 14.96
C MET A 80 31.55 11.75 14.21
N ALA A 81 32.84 12.02 14.44
CA ALA A 81 33.59 12.99 13.65
C ALA A 81 33.65 12.57 12.17
N ARG A 82 33.88 11.28 11.88
CA ARG A 82 33.82 10.72 10.51
C ARG A 82 32.44 10.94 9.89
N ALA A 83 31.36 10.64 10.61
CA ALA A 83 29.97 10.86 10.20
C ALA A 83 29.62 12.34 9.93
N LEU A 84 30.30 13.27 10.60
CA LEU A 84 30.12 14.70 10.42
C LEU A 84 31.11 15.33 9.42
N GLY A 85 32.06 14.55 8.90
CA GLY A 85 33.10 15.04 7.99
C GLY A 85 34.12 15.93 8.68
N LEU A 86 34.34 15.71 9.98
CA LEU A 86 35.28 16.42 10.83
C LEU A 86 36.58 15.60 11.01
N ASP A 87 37.70 16.30 11.08
CA ASP A 87 39.00 15.70 11.40
C ASP A 87 39.34 15.75 12.89
N HIS A 88 38.45 16.33 13.70
CA HIS A 88 38.65 16.50 15.14
C HIS A 88 37.34 16.47 15.89
N PHE A 89 37.42 16.18 17.18
CA PHE A 89 36.32 16.26 18.14
C PHE A 89 36.86 16.59 19.53
N ALA A 90 36.01 17.14 20.38
CA ALA A 90 36.32 17.42 21.76
C ALA A 90 35.63 16.43 22.69
N VAL A 91 36.27 16.12 23.82
CA VAL A 91 35.69 15.35 24.92
C VAL A 91 35.69 16.23 26.15
N TRP A 92 34.50 16.54 26.64
CA TRP A 92 34.30 17.28 27.88
C TRP A 92 34.10 16.28 29.02
N GLY A 93 35.21 15.88 29.64
CA GLY A 93 35.22 14.98 30.78
C GLY A 93 34.91 15.69 32.10
N ARG A 94 34.91 14.92 33.20
CA ARG A 94 34.68 15.49 34.55
C ARG A 94 35.85 16.33 35.07
N ARG A 95 37.07 16.03 34.62
CA ARG A 95 38.32 16.62 35.13
C ARG A 95 39.22 17.19 34.06
N GLU A 96 38.95 16.87 32.81
CA GLU A 96 39.74 17.28 31.67
C GLU A 96 38.83 17.68 30.52
N LEU A 97 39.35 18.58 29.68
CA LEU A 97 38.76 18.96 28.42
C LEU A 97 39.83 18.73 27.36
N THR A 98 39.57 17.79 26.46
CA THR A 98 40.55 17.37 25.45
C THR A 98 40.00 17.53 24.06
N LEU A 99 40.89 17.81 23.11
CA LEU A 99 40.59 17.83 21.69
C LEU A 99 41.45 16.78 21.00
N HIS A 100 40.78 15.85 20.32
CA HIS A 100 41.40 14.72 19.66
C HIS A 100 41.38 14.90 18.14
N SER A 101 42.44 14.44 17.49
CA SER A 101 42.50 14.31 16.03
C SER A 101 41.99 12.93 15.60
N ARG A 102 41.12 12.90 14.59
CA ARG A 102 40.65 11.67 13.94
C ARG A 102 41.74 11.09 13.04
N LEU A 103 42.48 11.95 12.36
CA LEU A 103 43.51 11.56 11.39
C LEU A 103 44.81 11.09 12.07
N ASN A 104 45.14 11.71 13.21
CA ASN A 104 46.33 11.38 14.00
C ASN A 104 45.91 10.97 15.41
N PRO A 105 45.71 9.67 15.67
CA PRO A 105 45.30 9.17 16.98
C PRO A 105 46.19 9.72 18.11
N ASP A 106 47.50 9.80 17.93
CA ASP A 106 48.41 10.21 18.99
C ASP A 106 48.38 11.73 19.29
N GLU A 107 47.71 12.51 18.44
CA GLU A 107 47.54 13.96 18.62
C GLU A 107 46.31 14.24 19.52
N THR A 108 46.59 14.56 20.78
CA THR A 108 45.58 15.05 21.74
C THR A 108 46.05 16.38 22.32
N ILE A 109 45.20 17.40 22.24
CA ILE A 109 45.43 18.70 22.88
C ILE A 109 44.64 18.73 24.18
N HIS A 110 45.35 18.91 25.30
CA HIS A 110 44.73 19.18 26.58
C HIS A 110 44.45 20.69 26.68
N ILE A 111 43.18 21.04 26.92
CA ILE A 111 42.78 22.42 27.15
C ILE A 111 42.95 22.69 28.64
N ASP A 112 43.66 23.78 28.96
CA ASP A 112 43.95 24.19 30.34
C ASP A 112 42.67 24.55 31.10
N TRP A 113 42.04 23.51 31.65
CA TRP A 113 40.83 23.60 32.45
C TRP A 113 41.10 22.94 33.80
N GLN A 114 41.10 23.74 34.86
CA GLN A 114 41.16 23.24 36.23
C GLN A 114 39.78 23.32 36.88
N PRO A 115 39.08 22.18 37.05
CA PRO A 115 37.88 22.14 37.88
C PRO A 115 38.33 22.23 39.34
N ALA A 116 38.58 23.44 39.85
CA ALA A 116 38.87 23.60 41.27
C ALA A 116 37.62 23.20 42.07
N ALA A 117 37.80 22.51 43.19
CA ALA A 117 36.74 21.88 43.99
C ALA A 117 35.65 22.83 44.55
N ALA A 118 35.79 24.15 44.34
CA ALA A 118 34.84 25.21 44.70
C ALA A 118 34.52 26.17 43.52
N SER A 119 34.68 25.73 42.27
CA SER A 119 34.50 26.60 41.10
C SER A 119 33.03 26.77 40.74
N GLY A 120 32.52 27.99 40.90
CA GLY A 120 31.22 28.37 40.36
C GLY A 120 31.17 28.36 38.82
N PRO A 121 30.02 28.75 38.22
CA PRO A 121 29.77 28.73 36.77
C PRO A 121 30.85 29.40 35.90
N GLY A 122 31.62 30.33 36.46
CA GLY A 122 32.68 31.06 35.75
C GLY A 122 33.85 30.19 35.26
N SER A 123 34.22 29.11 35.96
CA SER A 123 35.28 28.20 35.49
C SER A 123 34.83 27.38 34.28
N LEU A 124 33.59 26.90 34.30
CA LEU A 124 32.97 26.20 33.17
C LEU A 124 32.85 27.12 31.96
N HIS A 125 32.44 28.38 32.17
CA HIS A 125 32.33 29.35 31.09
C HIS A 125 33.68 29.67 30.44
N ARG A 126 34.75 29.80 31.24
CA ARG A 126 36.11 29.99 30.72
C ARG A 126 36.59 28.79 29.89
N GLY A 127 36.44 27.58 30.44
CA GLY A 127 36.79 26.35 29.70
C GLY A 127 36.02 26.22 28.38
N LEU A 128 34.75 26.65 28.35
CA LEU A 128 33.97 26.71 27.13
C LEU A 128 34.52 27.73 26.13
N GLN A 129 34.87 28.94 26.57
CA GLN A 129 35.44 29.97 25.70
C GLN A 129 36.78 29.51 25.09
N ASP A 130 37.62 28.86 25.88
CA ASP A 130 38.90 28.31 25.43
C ASP A 130 38.67 27.19 24.41
N LEU A 131 37.73 26.27 24.67
CA LEU A 131 37.33 25.23 23.71
C LEU A 131 36.84 25.81 22.39
N LEU A 132 35.89 26.75 22.44
CA LEU A 132 35.32 27.36 21.24
C LEU A 132 36.38 28.11 20.43
N SER A 133 37.38 28.71 21.09
CA SER A 133 38.51 29.36 20.42
C SER A 133 39.37 28.36 19.64
N HIS A 134 39.67 27.20 20.23
CA HIS A 134 40.40 26.12 19.55
C HIS A 134 39.59 25.52 18.39
N MET A 135 38.30 25.27 18.60
CA MET A 135 37.42 24.73 17.56
C MET A 135 37.22 25.71 16.41
N LYS A 136 37.15 27.03 16.68
CA LYS A 136 37.06 28.07 15.64
C LYS A 136 38.22 28.00 14.66
N LEU A 137 39.46 27.87 15.16
CA LEU A 137 40.64 27.79 14.29
C LEU A 137 40.52 26.58 13.35
N ARG A 138 40.16 25.43 13.89
CA ARG A 138 40.04 24.18 13.12
C ARG A 138 38.86 24.20 12.14
N ALA A 139 37.73 24.78 12.51
CA ALA A 139 36.58 24.97 11.62
C ALA A 139 36.89 25.82 10.38
N ILE A 140 37.89 26.70 10.45
CA ILE A 140 38.32 27.56 9.33
C ILE A 140 39.38 26.86 8.47
N THR A 141 40.25 26.04 9.07
CA THR A 141 41.37 25.39 8.38
C THR A 141 41.02 24.06 7.75
N THR A 142 40.01 23.35 8.25
CA THR A 142 39.51 22.12 7.66
C THR A 142 38.62 22.44 6.45
N ASP A 143 38.85 21.79 5.31
CA ASP A 143 37.90 21.76 4.18
C ASP A 143 36.97 20.55 4.38
N PRO A 144 35.81 20.70 5.05
CA PRO A 144 34.89 19.58 5.23
C PRO A 144 34.48 19.05 3.85
N GLY A 145 34.82 17.79 3.55
CA GLY A 145 34.52 17.15 2.27
C GLY A 145 35.66 17.13 1.24
N ALA A 146 36.92 17.35 1.66
CA ALA A 146 38.11 17.11 0.84
C ALA A 146 38.13 15.69 0.22
N ASP A 147 37.80 14.67 1.01
CA ASP A 147 37.48 13.31 0.58
C ASP A 147 36.29 12.80 1.42
N PRO A 148 35.05 12.91 0.92
CA PRO A 148 33.87 12.62 1.71
C PRO A 148 33.76 11.10 1.98
N ASP A 149 33.74 10.70 3.25
CA ASP A 149 33.41 9.32 3.62
C ASP A 149 31.96 8.99 3.21
N PRO A 150 31.66 7.77 2.70
CA PRO A 150 30.29 7.36 2.44
C PRO A 150 29.30 7.59 3.59
N ILE A 151 29.71 7.42 4.85
CA ILE A 151 28.82 7.64 6.01
C ILE A 151 28.50 9.12 6.22
N TRP A 152 29.43 10.02 5.87
CA TRP A 152 29.18 11.46 5.89
C TRP A 152 28.18 11.86 4.82
N LEU A 153 28.34 11.32 3.60
CA LEU A 153 27.38 11.55 2.52
C LEU A 153 25.99 11.01 2.93
N ALA A 154 25.92 9.82 3.52
CA ALA A 154 24.67 9.26 4.01
C ALA A 154 24.00 10.16 5.06
N ASN A 155 24.77 10.71 6.01
CA ASN A 155 24.26 11.66 7.00
C ASN A 155 23.79 12.98 6.39
N LEU A 156 24.50 13.52 5.40
CA LEU A 156 24.05 14.69 4.64
C LEU A 156 22.67 14.44 3.99
N LEU A 157 22.49 13.27 3.36
CA LEU A 157 21.22 12.89 2.75
C LEU A 157 20.13 12.64 3.79
N HIS A 158 20.45 11.91 4.87
CA HIS A 158 19.54 11.57 5.96
C HIS A 158 18.98 12.82 6.63
N LEU A 159 19.85 13.73 7.07
CA LEU A 159 19.44 14.98 7.73
C LEU A 159 18.63 15.86 6.79
N SER A 160 18.97 15.89 5.50
CA SER A 160 18.20 16.65 4.50
C SER A 160 16.80 16.06 4.28
N LEU A 161 16.69 14.72 4.32
CA LEU A 161 15.44 14.00 4.17
C LEU A 161 14.52 14.22 5.37
N THR A 162 15.03 14.04 6.59
CA THR A 162 14.24 14.22 7.83
C THR A 162 13.80 15.67 8.02
N ASP A 163 14.64 16.63 7.63
CA ASP A 163 14.35 18.06 7.74
C ASP A 163 13.14 18.51 6.88
N VAL A 164 12.76 17.78 5.83
CA VAL A 164 11.67 18.18 4.91
C VAL A 164 10.43 17.26 4.97
N LEU A 165 10.53 16.11 5.64
CA LEU A 165 9.50 15.08 5.61
C LEU A 165 8.15 15.60 6.14
N ASP A 166 8.14 16.19 7.33
CA ASP A 166 6.93 16.69 7.99
C ASP A 166 6.18 17.75 7.16
N GLU A 167 6.92 18.62 6.46
CA GLU A 167 6.35 19.66 5.61
C GLU A 167 5.63 19.06 4.41
N ILE A 168 6.23 18.04 3.79
CA ILE A 168 5.66 17.35 2.63
C ILE A 168 4.47 16.48 3.06
N GLU A 169 4.54 15.80 4.21
CA GLU A 169 3.39 15.09 4.79
C GLU A 169 2.22 16.03 5.06
N THR A 170 2.50 17.20 5.65
CA THR A 170 1.47 18.21 5.92
C THR A 170 0.86 18.74 4.63
N ARG A 171 1.68 18.94 3.59
CA ARG A 171 1.19 19.37 2.28
C ARG A 171 0.31 18.31 1.60
N LEU A 172 0.74 17.05 1.60
CA LEU A 172 -0.03 15.93 1.04
C LEU A 172 -1.36 15.71 1.76
N ARG A 173 -1.44 15.98 3.06
CA ARG A 173 -2.71 15.93 3.83
C ARG A 173 -3.66 17.09 3.51
N THR A 174 -3.12 18.27 3.19
CA THR A 174 -3.93 19.48 2.97
C THR A 174 -4.38 19.68 1.52
N HIS A 175 -3.80 18.92 0.58
CA HIS A 175 -4.09 18.97 -0.85
C HIS A 175 -4.61 17.61 -1.36
N PRO A 176 -5.90 17.30 -1.16
CA PRO A 176 -6.49 16.01 -1.54
C PRO A 176 -6.39 15.72 -3.05
N GLU A 177 -6.27 16.74 -3.89
CA GLU A 177 -6.02 16.59 -5.33
C GLU A 177 -4.75 15.78 -5.64
N TRP A 178 -3.72 15.87 -4.80
CA TRP A 178 -2.47 15.13 -4.95
C TRP A 178 -2.61 13.65 -4.58
N GLN A 179 -3.70 13.29 -3.91
CA GLN A 179 -4.06 11.90 -3.60
C GLN A 179 -4.93 11.28 -4.71
N GLN A 180 -5.29 12.04 -5.74
CA GLN A 180 -6.18 11.63 -6.82
C GLN A 180 -5.50 11.64 -8.20
N GLY A 181 -4.25 12.09 -8.30
CA GLY A 181 -3.47 12.15 -9.55
C GLY A 181 -2.75 10.84 -9.89
N GLU A 182 -2.05 10.82 -11.03
CA GLU A 182 -1.22 9.67 -11.45
C GLU A 182 -0.17 9.31 -10.40
N TRP A 183 0.50 10.29 -9.77
CA TRP A 183 1.43 10.07 -8.66
C TRP A 183 0.90 9.18 -7.53
N ALA A 184 -0.35 9.40 -7.10
CA ALA A 184 -0.97 8.65 -6.02
C ALA A 184 -1.14 7.15 -6.35
N ARG A 185 -1.13 6.78 -7.63
CA ARG A 185 -1.15 5.39 -8.09
C ARG A 185 0.19 4.69 -7.93
N HIS A 186 1.29 5.45 -7.97
CA HIS A 186 2.65 4.92 -7.97
C HIS A 186 3.34 5.01 -6.61
N ALA A 187 3.05 6.03 -5.81
CA ALA A 187 3.65 6.24 -4.50
C ALA A 187 2.66 5.87 -3.38
N VAL A 188 2.22 4.62 -3.37
CA VAL A 188 1.17 4.16 -2.45
C VAL A 188 1.70 4.00 -1.02
N THR A 189 2.94 3.54 -0.88
CA THR A 189 3.58 3.33 0.43
C THR A 189 4.38 4.56 0.85
N ALA A 190 4.01 5.20 1.96
CA ALA A 190 4.69 6.39 2.51
C ALA A 190 4.96 7.51 1.47
N PRO A 191 3.93 8.14 0.89
CA PRO A 191 4.04 9.03 -0.27
C PRO A 191 4.98 10.23 -0.05
N ALA A 192 5.04 10.77 1.16
CA ALA A 192 5.94 11.88 1.48
C ALA A 192 7.42 11.46 1.41
N LEU A 193 7.75 10.32 2.03
CA LEU A 193 9.09 9.74 1.98
C LEU A 193 9.48 9.41 0.54
N GLN A 194 8.58 8.80 -0.22
CA GLN A 194 8.79 8.50 -1.65
C GLN A 194 9.11 9.77 -2.43
N LYS A 195 8.35 10.86 -2.22
CA LYS A 195 8.59 12.14 -2.90
C LYS A 195 9.97 12.70 -2.60
N VAL A 196 10.34 12.77 -1.32
CA VAL A 196 11.64 13.32 -0.89
C VAL A 196 12.78 12.47 -1.43
N LEU A 197 12.69 11.16 -1.27
CA LEU A 197 13.72 10.21 -1.70
C LEU A 197 13.91 10.27 -3.22
N LEU A 198 12.83 10.33 -4.00
CA LEU A 198 12.90 10.45 -5.45
C LEU A 198 13.61 11.74 -5.87
N VAL A 199 13.30 12.87 -5.24
CA VAL A 199 13.98 14.15 -5.53
C VAL A 199 15.47 14.08 -5.16
N ILE A 200 15.82 13.50 -4.01
CA ILE A 200 17.21 13.30 -3.62
C ILE A 200 17.94 12.41 -4.62
N CYS A 201 17.34 11.29 -5.03
CA CYS A 201 17.91 10.41 -6.05
C CYS A 201 18.09 11.15 -7.39
N ARG A 202 17.13 11.99 -7.81
CA ARG A 202 17.28 12.84 -9.01
C ARG A 202 18.49 13.76 -8.89
N MET A 203 18.68 14.43 -7.75
CA MET A 203 19.85 15.29 -7.54
C MET A 203 21.17 14.51 -7.62
N LEU A 204 21.25 13.35 -6.99
CA LEU A 204 22.43 12.49 -7.04
C LEU A 204 22.73 12.06 -8.48
N ALA A 205 21.74 11.55 -9.21
CA ALA A 205 21.89 11.15 -10.61
C ALA A 205 22.40 12.30 -11.48
N LEU A 206 21.83 13.50 -11.31
CA LEU A 206 22.19 14.68 -12.10
C LEU A 206 23.58 15.24 -11.77
N VAL A 207 23.97 15.22 -10.49
CA VAL A 207 25.31 15.66 -10.08
C VAL A 207 26.37 14.66 -10.55
N MET A 208 26.15 13.35 -10.35
CA MET A 208 27.07 12.29 -10.81
C MET A 208 27.30 12.31 -12.32
N THR A 209 26.27 12.66 -13.10
CA THR A 209 26.34 12.73 -14.57
C THR A 209 26.71 14.11 -15.10
N GLY A 210 26.91 15.11 -14.22
CA GLY A 210 27.23 16.49 -14.61
C GLY A 210 26.15 17.18 -15.44
N ARG A 211 24.87 16.81 -15.28
CA ARG A 211 23.75 17.29 -16.11
C ARG A 211 22.94 18.44 -15.49
N ILE A 212 23.28 18.88 -14.28
CA ILE A 212 22.62 20.00 -13.62
C ILE A 212 23.53 21.22 -13.51
N GLY A 213 23.00 22.38 -13.88
CA GLY A 213 23.75 23.65 -13.87
C GLY A 213 23.96 24.19 -12.45
N ARG A 214 24.99 25.04 -12.30
CA ARG A 214 25.22 25.84 -11.08
C ARG A 214 24.36 27.11 -11.12
N GLY A 215 23.87 27.59 -9.98
CA GLY A 215 23.13 28.86 -9.88
C GLY A 215 21.61 28.75 -10.06
N ILE A 216 21.03 27.58 -9.79
CA ILE A 216 19.57 27.40 -9.77
C ILE A 216 18.99 28.18 -8.59
N GLN A 217 17.89 28.90 -8.79
CA GLN A 217 17.16 29.55 -7.69
C GLN A 217 16.33 28.50 -6.93
N PRO A 218 16.19 28.59 -5.58
CA PRO A 218 15.40 27.64 -4.81
C PRO A 218 13.98 27.44 -5.35
N GLU A 219 13.30 28.52 -5.76
CA GLU A 219 11.94 28.49 -6.31
C GLU A 219 11.85 27.77 -7.66
N LYS A 220 12.98 27.61 -8.36
CA LYS A 220 13.06 26.93 -9.67
C LYS A 220 13.73 25.56 -9.57
N LEU A 221 14.05 25.10 -8.36
CA LEU A 221 14.80 23.89 -8.11
C LEU A 221 14.18 22.68 -8.81
N GLU A 222 12.92 22.39 -8.50
CA GLU A 222 12.22 21.22 -9.03
C GLU A 222 12.05 21.29 -10.55
N LYS A 223 11.68 22.46 -11.07
CA LYS A 223 11.59 22.69 -12.52
C LYS A 223 12.93 22.43 -13.22
N ALA A 224 14.03 22.91 -12.64
CA ALA A 224 15.37 22.69 -13.18
C ALA A 224 15.77 21.21 -13.14
N ILE A 225 15.48 20.51 -12.04
CA ILE A 225 15.70 19.07 -11.90
C ILE A 225 14.90 18.31 -12.97
N ASN A 226 13.60 18.58 -13.08
CA ASN A 226 12.71 17.90 -14.01
C ASN A 226 13.13 18.08 -15.47
N GLN A 227 13.64 19.27 -15.83
CA GLN A 227 14.20 19.52 -17.16
C GLN A 227 15.52 18.76 -17.36
N ALA A 228 16.41 18.79 -16.37
CA ALA A 228 17.71 18.14 -16.45
C ALA A 228 17.62 16.61 -16.46
N CYS A 229 16.61 16.01 -15.81
CA CYS A 229 16.37 14.56 -15.82
C CYS A 229 16.15 14.01 -17.24
N ARG A 230 15.67 14.84 -18.17
CA ARG A 230 15.54 14.45 -19.59
C ARG A 230 16.89 14.34 -20.31
N LEU A 231 17.98 14.83 -19.71
CA LEU A 231 19.34 14.75 -20.24
C LEU A 231 20.15 13.60 -19.61
N LEU A 232 19.54 12.81 -18.72
CA LEU A 232 20.18 11.65 -18.13
C LEU A 232 20.44 10.55 -19.18
N PRO A 233 21.41 9.66 -18.93
CA PRO A 233 21.64 8.49 -19.78
C PRO A 233 20.35 7.66 -19.96
N PRO A 234 20.16 6.99 -21.11
CA PRO A 234 18.93 6.24 -21.41
C PRO A 234 18.54 5.19 -20.36
N GLN A 235 19.52 4.66 -19.63
CA GLN A 235 19.32 3.68 -18.55
C GLN A 235 18.64 4.28 -17.31
N LEU A 236 18.91 5.56 -17.04
CA LEU A 236 18.35 6.26 -15.88
C LEU A 236 17.12 7.08 -16.28
N GLN A 237 17.17 7.76 -17.43
CA GLN A 237 16.13 8.70 -17.87
C GLN A 237 14.68 8.27 -17.57
N PRO A 238 14.20 7.06 -17.95
CA PRO A 238 12.80 6.68 -17.71
C PRO A 238 12.41 6.61 -16.22
N LEU A 239 13.38 6.40 -15.32
CA LEU A 239 13.13 6.27 -13.87
C LEU A 239 13.14 7.61 -13.13
N PHE A 240 13.74 8.64 -13.74
CA PHE A 240 13.95 9.93 -13.11
C PHE A 240 13.10 11.06 -13.71
N VAL A 241 12.50 10.86 -14.89
CA VAL A 241 11.55 11.82 -15.47
C VAL A 241 10.31 11.94 -14.56
N PRO A 242 9.76 13.15 -14.33
CA PRO A 242 8.56 13.32 -13.55
C PRO A 242 7.34 12.65 -14.17
N ILE A 243 6.55 12.00 -13.32
CA ILE A 243 5.26 11.40 -13.66
C ILE A 243 4.21 12.54 -13.71
N SER A 244 3.11 12.36 -14.45
CA SER A 244 2.04 13.37 -14.45
C SER A 244 1.46 13.53 -13.05
N ASP A 245 0.95 14.73 -12.74
CA ASP A 245 0.37 15.06 -11.44
C ASP A 245 1.31 14.83 -10.23
N GLU A 246 2.64 14.73 -10.44
CA GLU A 246 3.60 14.66 -9.35
C GLU A 246 3.52 15.95 -8.50
N PRO A 247 3.35 15.86 -7.18
CA PRO A 247 3.14 17.03 -6.32
C PRO A 247 4.38 17.91 -6.30
N GLU A 248 4.21 19.23 -6.42
CA GLU A 248 5.31 20.18 -6.33
C GLU A 248 5.88 20.25 -4.90
N LEU A 249 7.18 20.51 -4.81
CA LEU A 249 7.88 20.74 -3.55
C LEU A 249 7.34 22.00 -2.86
N PRO A 250 6.95 21.89 -1.58
CA PRO A 250 6.71 23.06 -0.74
C PRO A 250 7.91 24.03 -0.75
N ARG A 251 7.63 25.32 -0.61
CA ARG A 251 8.68 26.35 -0.74
C ARG A 251 9.83 26.16 0.25
N GLN A 252 9.56 25.82 1.51
CA GLN A 252 10.65 25.68 2.49
C GLN A 252 11.43 24.39 2.23
N ALA A 253 10.75 23.30 1.87
CA ALA A 253 11.37 22.06 1.42
C ALA A 253 12.29 22.30 0.22
N ALA A 254 11.85 23.07 -0.79
CA ALA A 254 12.67 23.44 -1.94
C ALA A 254 13.93 24.24 -1.54
N VAL A 255 13.83 25.15 -0.57
CA VAL A 255 15.00 25.88 -0.03
C VAL A 255 15.99 24.93 0.66
N ARG A 256 15.51 24.01 1.51
CA ARG A 256 16.38 23.04 2.20
C ARG A 256 17.07 22.10 1.21
N LEU A 257 16.32 21.56 0.26
CA LEU A 257 16.85 20.69 -0.79
C LEU A 257 17.76 21.43 -1.78
N HIS A 258 17.57 22.74 -1.97
CA HIS A 258 18.52 23.56 -2.72
C HIS A 258 19.88 23.67 -2.01
N HIS A 259 19.91 23.77 -0.68
CA HIS A 259 21.17 23.71 0.07
C HIS A 259 21.88 22.37 -0.07
N LEU A 260 21.13 21.26 -0.07
CA LEU A 260 21.67 19.94 -0.39
C LEU A 260 22.27 19.92 -1.80
N LEU A 261 21.53 20.35 -2.82
CA LEU A 261 22.02 20.38 -4.20
C LEU A 261 23.31 21.21 -4.34
N HIS A 262 23.35 22.39 -3.72
CA HIS A 262 24.55 23.22 -3.72
C HIS A 262 25.73 22.49 -3.08
N ARG A 263 25.50 21.77 -1.98
CA ARG A 263 26.54 20.99 -1.31
C ARG A 263 27.01 19.82 -2.17
N LEU A 264 26.11 19.07 -2.80
CA LEU A 264 26.47 18.00 -3.74
C LEU A 264 27.26 18.55 -4.93
N GLY A 265 26.87 19.72 -5.45
CA GLY A 265 27.58 20.41 -6.54
C GLY A 265 28.97 20.95 -6.16
N GLN A 266 29.26 21.15 -4.87
CA GLN A 266 30.62 21.44 -4.39
C GLN A 266 31.51 20.18 -4.40
N LEU A 267 30.90 18.99 -4.28
CA LEU A 267 31.62 17.73 -4.31
C LEU A 267 31.89 17.29 -5.75
N ASP A 268 30.96 17.51 -6.68
CA ASP A 268 31.06 17.29 -8.15
C ASP A 268 31.93 16.07 -8.53
N ARG A 269 33.21 16.27 -8.83
CA ARG A 269 34.17 15.21 -9.23
C ARG A 269 34.50 14.18 -8.15
N ARG A 270 34.12 14.44 -6.90
CA ARG A 270 34.32 13.57 -5.73
C ARG A 270 33.10 12.66 -5.46
N LEU A 271 32.00 12.81 -6.20
CA LEU A 271 30.84 11.92 -6.09
C LEU A 271 30.93 10.83 -7.17
N ASP A 272 31.71 9.78 -6.90
CA ASP A 272 31.73 8.59 -7.76
C ASP A 272 30.58 7.61 -7.44
N PRO A 273 30.20 6.73 -8.39
CA PRO A 273 29.12 5.75 -8.20
C PRO A 273 29.34 4.81 -7.01
N THR A 274 30.58 4.46 -6.69
CA THR A 274 30.88 3.55 -5.57
C THR A 274 30.59 4.21 -4.23
N ARG A 275 30.97 5.47 -4.06
CA ARG A 275 30.72 6.26 -2.86
C ARG A 275 29.23 6.51 -2.66
N VAL A 276 28.51 6.84 -3.74
CA VAL A 276 27.05 6.99 -3.69
C VAL A 276 26.40 5.67 -3.30
N ARG A 277 26.74 4.55 -3.95
CA ARG A 277 26.22 3.22 -3.58
C ARG A 277 26.43 2.89 -2.11
N LYS A 278 27.63 3.13 -1.56
CA LYS A 278 27.92 2.92 -0.13
C LYS A 278 27.09 3.84 0.77
N ALA A 279 26.92 5.10 0.41
CA ALA A 279 26.07 6.04 1.16
C ALA A 279 24.59 5.65 1.12
N LEU A 280 24.13 5.10 0.00
CA LEU A 280 22.77 4.56 -0.11
C LEU A 280 22.61 3.36 0.85
N LEU A 281 23.55 2.40 0.85
CA LEU A 281 23.51 1.27 1.80
C LEU A 281 23.40 1.71 3.26
N TRP A 282 24.02 2.82 3.64
CA TRP A 282 23.91 3.41 4.97
C TRP A 282 22.50 3.90 5.34
N LEU A 283 21.71 4.40 4.39
CA LEU A 283 20.34 4.83 4.66
C LEU A 283 19.34 3.66 4.64
N ARG A 284 19.71 2.49 4.09
CA ARG A 284 18.80 1.34 3.94
C ARG A 284 18.05 0.99 5.23
N PRO A 285 18.66 0.91 6.43
CA PRO A 285 17.95 0.57 7.66
C PRO A 285 16.84 1.57 8.03
N LEU A 286 16.95 2.82 7.59
CA LEU A 286 15.92 3.84 7.82
C LEU A 286 14.76 3.73 6.83
N LEU A 287 15.04 3.23 5.62
CA LEU A 287 14.05 3.13 4.55
C LEU A 287 13.33 1.77 4.57
N GLU A 288 13.98 0.72 5.04
CA GLU A 288 13.48 -0.65 5.11
C GLU A 288 12.13 -0.78 5.86
N PRO A 289 11.89 -0.08 6.99
CA PRO A 289 10.57 -0.10 7.63
C PRO A 289 9.43 0.46 6.77
N HIS A 290 9.76 1.30 5.80
CA HIS A 290 8.80 1.91 4.86
C HIS A 290 8.75 1.19 3.52
N TRP A 291 9.66 0.25 3.27
CA TRP A 291 9.63 -0.57 2.08
C TRP A 291 8.78 -1.81 2.30
N PRO A 292 8.18 -2.34 1.21
CA PRO A 292 7.50 -3.62 1.27
C PRO A 292 8.45 -4.72 1.74
N GLN A 293 7.98 -5.58 2.65
CA GLN A 293 8.75 -6.73 3.13
C GLN A 293 9.05 -7.68 1.96
N PRO A 294 10.32 -8.09 1.77
CA PRO A 294 10.68 -8.93 0.65
C PRO A 294 9.98 -10.28 0.76
N ALA A 295 9.39 -10.73 -0.34
CA ALA A 295 8.93 -12.11 -0.44
C ALA A 295 10.15 -13.06 -0.30
N GLY A 296 9.91 -14.26 0.25
CA GLY A 296 10.94 -15.30 0.37
C GLY A 296 11.66 -15.58 -0.96
N SER A 297 12.90 -16.05 -0.88
CA SER A 297 13.73 -16.30 -2.06
C SER A 297 13.14 -17.42 -2.91
N ALA A 298 12.65 -17.09 -4.11
CA ALA A 298 12.28 -18.08 -5.10
C ALA A 298 13.51 -18.93 -5.51
N SER A 299 13.26 -20.20 -5.84
CA SER A 299 14.27 -21.16 -6.29
C SER A 299 15.09 -20.62 -7.47
N ALA A 300 16.38 -20.95 -7.48
CA ALA A 300 17.40 -20.44 -8.42
C ALA A 300 17.33 -21.13 -9.80
N GLU A 301 16.18 -21.11 -10.46
CA GLU A 301 16.06 -21.58 -11.86
C GLU A 301 16.43 -20.48 -12.86
N ASP A 302 16.88 -20.88 -14.05
CA ASP A 302 17.37 -19.99 -15.12
C ASP A 302 16.27 -19.27 -15.92
N MET A 303 15.03 -19.27 -15.43
CA MET A 303 13.90 -18.60 -16.07
C MET A 303 13.87 -17.10 -15.74
N PRO A 304 13.42 -16.23 -16.67
CA PRO A 304 13.24 -14.81 -16.39
C PRO A 304 12.20 -14.61 -15.29
N ARG A 305 12.54 -13.84 -14.26
CA ARG A 305 11.69 -13.58 -13.09
C ARG A 305 11.10 -12.18 -13.15
N LEU A 306 9.85 -12.05 -12.75
CA LEU A 306 9.22 -10.77 -12.48
C LEU A 306 9.33 -10.45 -10.99
N ILE A 307 9.97 -9.34 -10.65
CA ILE A 307 10.26 -8.99 -9.25
C ILE A 307 9.64 -7.63 -8.93
N VAL A 308 8.70 -7.61 -7.99
CA VAL A 308 7.94 -6.43 -7.58
C VAL A 308 8.43 -5.90 -6.23
N ASN A 309 8.72 -4.59 -6.19
CA ASN A 309 9.31 -3.83 -5.09
C ASN A 309 10.51 -4.51 -4.42
N PRO A 310 11.54 -4.84 -5.22
CA PRO A 310 12.76 -5.40 -4.66
C PRO A 310 13.46 -4.46 -3.68
N THR A 311 13.83 -4.94 -2.49
CA THR A 311 14.55 -4.13 -1.47
C THR A 311 16.06 -4.35 -1.45
N ASP A 312 16.57 -5.34 -2.19
CA ASP A 312 17.98 -5.73 -2.16
C ASP A 312 18.59 -5.92 -3.56
N PRO A 313 19.28 -4.91 -4.12
CA PRO A 313 19.77 -4.94 -5.50
C PRO A 313 20.69 -6.12 -5.82
N ALA A 314 21.28 -6.78 -4.82
CA ALA A 314 22.16 -7.93 -4.99
C ALA A 314 21.44 -9.24 -5.37
N ARG A 315 20.10 -9.30 -5.25
CA ARG A 315 19.32 -10.55 -5.43
C ARG A 315 18.84 -10.79 -6.87
N TYR A 316 19.03 -9.84 -7.77
CA TYR A 316 18.42 -9.84 -9.10
C TYR A 316 19.46 -10.00 -10.21
N ARG A 317 19.14 -10.82 -11.20
CA ARG A 317 19.96 -11.10 -12.39
C ARG A 317 19.66 -10.07 -13.47
N ASP A 318 20.53 -9.95 -14.48
CA ASP A 318 20.35 -8.96 -15.56
C ASP A 318 19.15 -9.24 -16.47
N ASN A 319 18.68 -10.50 -16.50
CA ASN A 319 17.48 -10.91 -17.23
C ASN A 319 16.19 -10.79 -16.40
N ASP A 320 16.27 -10.44 -15.11
CA ASP A 320 15.08 -10.24 -14.29
C ASP A 320 14.38 -8.94 -14.68
N ILE A 321 13.07 -8.96 -14.68
CA ILE A 321 12.25 -7.77 -14.91
C ILE A 321 11.86 -7.20 -13.55
N VAL A 322 12.31 -5.98 -13.27
CA VAL A 322 12.05 -5.30 -11.99
C VAL A 322 10.90 -4.31 -12.13
N LEU A 323 9.90 -4.43 -11.26
CA LEU A 323 8.84 -3.46 -11.05
C LEU A 323 9.04 -2.85 -9.67
N ALA A 324 9.06 -1.53 -9.52
CA ALA A 324 9.09 -0.93 -8.18
C ALA A 324 8.37 0.41 -8.15
N GLU A 325 7.99 0.86 -6.97
CA GLU A 325 7.55 2.24 -6.72
C GLU A 325 8.66 3.25 -7.13
N PRO A 326 8.32 4.47 -7.57
CA PRO A 326 9.27 5.38 -8.22
C PRO A 326 10.53 5.72 -7.40
N ALA A 327 10.42 5.91 -6.09
CA ALA A 327 11.62 6.25 -5.31
C ALA A 327 12.51 5.02 -5.07
N LEU A 328 11.90 3.85 -4.85
CA LEU A 328 12.63 2.57 -4.76
C LEU A 328 13.29 2.21 -6.10
N ALA A 329 12.60 2.49 -7.20
CA ALA A 329 13.14 2.38 -8.56
C ALA A 329 14.41 3.22 -8.74
N ALA A 330 14.30 4.52 -8.48
CA ALA A 330 15.42 5.45 -8.56
C ALA A 330 16.58 5.04 -7.62
N TRP A 331 16.24 4.56 -6.42
CA TRP A 331 17.20 4.08 -5.43
C TRP A 331 18.00 2.88 -5.92
N LEU A 332 17.33 1.83 -6.41
CA LEU A 332 17.96 0.63 -6.94
C LEU A 332 18.81 0.96 -8.16
N ALA A 333 18.31 1.84 -9.04
CA ALA A 333 19.02 2.27 -10.23
C ALA A 333 20.34 2.95 -9.87
N LEU A 334 20.36 3.87 -8.90
CA LEU A 334 21.61 4.49 -8.42
C LEU A 334 22.54 3.49 -7.73
N GLY A 335 21.99 2.54 -6.97
CA GLY A 335 22.78 1.50 -6.30
C GLY A 335 23.48 0.55 -7.27
N ARG A 336 22.96 0.39 -8.50
CA ARG A 336 23.53 -0.44 -9.57
C ARG A 336 24.16 0.34 -10.70
N PHE A 337 24.05 1.67 -10.70
CA PHE A 337 24.45 2.49 -11.83
C PHE A 337 25.95 2.33 -12.12
N ASN A 338 26.23 1.76 -13.28
CA ASN A 338 27.56 1.71 -13.87
C ASN A 338 27.48 2.38 -15.25
N PRO A 339 28.25 3.45 -15.52
CA PRO A 339 28.21 4.16 -16.80
C PRO A 339 28.47 3.25 -18.01
N ASP A 340 29.19 2.15 -17.79
CA ASP A 340 29.63 1.22 -18.85
C ASP A 340 28.66 0.04 -19.09
N ASP A 341 27.71 -0.21 -18.18
CA ASP A 341 26.80 -1.36 -18.29
C ASP A 341 25.45 -0.98 -18.89
N GLY A 342 25.05 -1.69 -19.93
CA GLY A 342 23.93 -1.34 -20.79
C GLY A 342 22.67 -2.18 -20.62
N SER A 343 22.12 -2.38 -19.42
CA SER A 343 20.72 -2.84 -19.32
C SER A 343 20.17 -2.75 -17.90
N PHE A 344 19.25 -1.82 -17.68
CA PHE A 344 18.31 -1.92 -16.58
C PHE A 344 16.91 -1.71 -17.14
N LYS A 345 16.12 -2.79 -17.18
CA LYS A 345 14.70 -2.73 -17.58
C LYS A 345 13.84 -2.69 -16.34
N GLN A 346 13.49 -1.49 -15.94
CA GLN A 346 12.49 -1.28 -14.91
C GLN A 346 11.24 -0.65 -15.52
N VAL A 347 10.10 -1.27 -15.23
CA VAL A 347 8.79 -0.92 -15.76
C VAL A 347 7.87 -0.56 -14.59
N ASN A 348 6.85 0.24 -14.83
CA ASN A 348 5.89 0.61 -13.79
C ASN A 348 5.01 -0.58 -13.39
N LEU A 349 4.69 -0.70 -12.09
CA LEU A 349 3.93 -1.82 -11.51
C LEU A 349 2.52 -2.01 -12.12
N LEU A 350 1.91 -0.94 -12.63
CA LEU A 350 0.55 -0.92 -13.16
C LEU A 350 0.49 -0.79 -14.68
N GLU A 351 1.63 -0.78 -15.37
CA GLU A 351 1.62 -0.71 -16.83
C GLU A 351 1.06 -2.02 -17.42
N PRO A 352 0.07 -1.93 -18.34
CA PRO A 352 -0.45 -3.09 -19.05
C PRO A 352 0.67 -3.88 -19.71
N ARG A 353 0.78 -5.16 -19.38
CA ARG A 353 1.62 -6.09 -20.13
C ARG A 353 0.78 -6.96 -21.03
N SER A 354 1.31 -7.26 -22.21
CA SER A 354 0.70 -8.27 -23.07
C SER A 354 0.81 -9.63 -22.37
N PRO A 355 -0.28 -10.43 -22.30
CA PRO A 355 -0.25 -11.79 -21.72
C PRO A 355 0.79 -12.73 -22.33
N ILE A 356 1.31 -12.40 -23.52
CA ILE A 356 2.35 -13.16 -24.23
C ILE A 356 3.71 -13.06 -23.51
N GLU A 357 3.92 -12.05 -22.66
CA GLU A 357 5.12 -11.86 -21.83
C GLU A 357 4.93 -12.39 -20.39
N ALA A 358 4.11 -13.44 -20.20
CA ALA A 358 3.82 -13.98 -18.88
C ALA A 358 5.09 -14.53 -18.20
N ALA A 359 5.29 -14.17 -16.92
CA ALA A 359 6.48 -14.57 -16.18
C ALA A 359 6.35 -16.02 -15.71
N GLY A 360 7.43 -16.81 -15.83
CA GLY A 360 7.50 -18.16 -15.27
C GLY A 360 7.63 -18.15 -13.74
N GLN A 361 8.22 -17.10 -13.18
CA GLN A 361 8.31 -16.90 -11.73
C GLN A 361 8.05 -15.43 -11.40
N LEU A 362 7.25 -15.19 -10.36
CA LEU A 362 6.91 -13.86 -9.86
C LEU A 362 7.17 -13.79 -8.36
N SER A 363 7.98 -12.83 -7.94
CA SER A 363 8.21 -12.50 -6.53
C SER A 363 7.72 -11.08 -6.26
N ALA A 364 6.83 -10.89 -5.29
CA ALA A 364 6.20 -9.60 -5.04
C ALA A 364 6.15 -9.18 -3.57
N ALA A 365 6.65 -7.98 -3.30
CA ALA A 365 6.47 -7.30 -2.02
C ALA A 365 5.43 -6.18 -2.17
N LEU A 366 4.26 -6.33 -1.54
CA LEU A 366 3.10 -5.45 -1.71
C LEU A 366 2.79 -4.69 -0.40
N GLY A 367 3.28 -3.45 -0.29
CA GLY A 367 3.24 -2.65 0.95
C GLY A 367 1.94 -1.88 1.22
N ALA A 368 1.08 -1.71 0.20
CA ALA A 368 -0.09 -0.87 0.25
C ALA A 368 -1.28 -1.52 1.00
N HIS A 369 -1.43 -1.21 2.28
CA HIS A 369 -2.45 -1.81 3.16
C HIS A 369 -3.63 -0.87 3.47
N THR A 370 -3.89 0.11 2.60
CA THR A 370 -5.05 1.01 2.68
C THR A 370 -6.07 0.69 1.58
N PRO A 371 -7.36 0.98 1.78
CA PRO A 371 -8.35 0.87 0.72
C PRO A 371 -8.03 1.78 -0.47
N ALA A 372 -8.28 1.31 -1.68
CA ALA A 372 -8.09 2.12 -2.89
C ALA A 372 -9.11 3.28 -2.93
N GLY A 373 -8.64 4.51 -3.16
CA GLY A 373 -9.52 5.64 -3.49
C GLY A 373 -10.28 5.39 -4.81
N ASP A 374 -11.39 6.09 -5.03
CA ASP A 374 -12.32 5.81 -6.15
C ASP A 374 -11.61 5.76 -7.52
N ARG A 375 -10.69 6.67 -7.81
CA ARG A 375 -9.95 6.70 -9.09
C ARG A 375 -8.98 5.52 -9.23
N LEU A 376 -8.09 5.32 -8.24
CA LEU A 376 -7.16 4.20 -8.21
C LEU A 376 -7.89 2.86 -8.33
N ARG A 377 -9.07 2.77 -7.74
CA ARG A 377 -9.93 1.60 -7.85
C ARG A 377 -10.41 1.36 -9.28
N VAL A 378 -10.88 2.39 -9.99
CA VAL A 378 -11.27 2.28 -11.41
C VAL A 378 -10.10 1.83 -12.27
N ASP A 379 -8.91 2.38 -12.01
CA ASP A 379 -7.69 2.00 -12.74
C ASP A 379 -7.33 0.54 -12.47
N LEU A 380 -7.29 0.12 -11.21
CA LEU A 380 -7.03 -1.27 -10.83
C LEU A 380 -8.08 -2.22 -11.41
N GLN A 381 -9.36 -1.84 -11.41
CA GLN A 381 -10.41 -2.63 -12.06
C GLN A 381 -10.18 -2.75 -13.58
N THR A 382 -9.68 -1.70 -14.23
CA THR A 382 -9.30 -1.74 -15.64
C THR A 382 -8.12 -2.70 -15.85
N SER A 383 -7.08 -2.59 -15.03
CA SER A 383 -5.92 -3.50 -15.05
C SER A 383 -6.30 -4.96 -14.77
N LEU A 384 -7.30 -5.20 -13.93
CA LEU A 384 -7.83 -6.55 -13.67
C LEU A 384 -8.50 -7.17 -14.91
N ARG A 385 -9.21 -6.36 -15.72
CA ARG A 385 -9.81 -6.85 -16.98
C ARG A 385 -8.75 -7.25 -18.01
N LEU A 386 -7.59 -6.60 -17.97
CA LEU A 386 -6.45 -6.93 -18.82
C LEU A 386 -5.74 -8.20 -18.36
N SER A 387 -5.52 -8.35 -17.06
CA SER A 387 -4.89 -9.55 -16.48
C SER A 387 -5.76 -10.80 -16.52
N TRP A 388 -7.08 -10.62 -16.43
CA TRP A 388 -8.05 -11.71 -16.39
C TRP A 388 -9.18 -11.48 -17.40
N PRO A 389 -8.88 -11.58 -18.72
CA PRO A 389 -9.90 -11.44 -19.75
C PRO A 389 -10.99 -12.49 -19.54
N GLY A 390 -12.23 -12.06 -19.38
CA GLY A 390 -13.38 -12.94 -19.15
C GLY A 390 -13.78 -13.19 -17.69
N ARG A 391 -12.99 -12.74 -16.69
CA ARG A 391 -13.41 -12.76 -15.28
C ARG A 391 -13.76 -11.36 -14.79
N ARG A 392 -14.92 -11.22 -14.13
CA ARG A 392 -15.34 -9.97 -13.47
C ARG A 392 -15.27 -10.14 -11.96
N PHE A 393 -14.39 -9.39 -11.31
CA PHE A 393 -14.23 -9.42 -9.85
C PHE A 393 -15.19 -8.43 -9.17
N ARG A 394 -16.10 -8.95 -8.34
CA ARG A 394 -16.99 -8.13 -7.47
C ARG A 394 -16.34 -7.92 -6.11
N LEU A 395 -15.38 -7.00 -6.06
CA LEU A 395 -14.65 -6.68 -4.82
C LEU A 395 -15.36 -5.55 -4.05
N PRO A 396 -15.42 -5.58 -2.71
CA PRO A 396 -15.91 -4.46 -1.87
C PRO A 396 -15.08 -3.17 -2.00
N LYS A 397 -15.65 -2.01 -1.62
CA LYS A 397 -14.88 -0.74 -1.55
C LYS A 397 -13.77 -0.77 -0.49
N SER A 398 -13.91 -1.58 0.56
CA SER A 398 -12.92 -1.77 1.62
C SER A 398 -11.69 -2.58 1.18
N THR A 399 -11.69 -3.17 -0.03
CA THR A 399 -10.54 -3.96 -0.50
C THR A 399 -9.26 -3.12 -0.52
N LEU A 400 -8.25 -3.62 0.20
CA LEU A 400 -6.94 -2.99 0.27
C LEU A 400 -6.23 -3.08 -1.10
N VAL A 401 -5.41 -2.08 -1.39
CA VAL A 401 -4.68 -1.97 -2.68
C VAL A 401 -3.78 -3.17 -2.93
N ASN A 402 -3.08 -3.68 -1.93
CA ASN A 402 -2.20 -4.85 -2.08
C ASN A 402 -2.95 -6.11 -2.56
N TRP A 403 -4.18 -6.35 -2.11
CA TRP A 403 -5.00 -7.47 -2.58
C TRP A 403 -5.42 -7.29 -4.04
N LEU A 404 -5.75 -6.07 -4.46
CA LEU A 404 -6.03 -5.76 -5.86
C LEU A 404 -4.79 -5.97 -6.75
N GLN A 405 -3.62 -5.51 -6.29
CA GLN A 405 -2.35 -5.71 -6.97
C GLN A 405 -1.99 -7.20 -7.07
N LEU A 406 -2.21 -7.98 -6.02
CA LEU A 406 -1.99 -9.43 -6.04
C LEU A 406 -2.83 -10.11 -7.11
N VAL A 407 -4.12 -9.80 -7.18
CA VAL A 407 -5.04 -10.37 -8.20
C VAL A 407 -4.60 -9.93 -9.60
N HIS A 408 -4.17 -8.69 -9.78
CA HIS A 408 -3.66 -8.22 -11.07
C HIS A 408 -2.38 -8.96 -11.49
N LEU A 409 -1.42 -9.10 -10.58
CA LEU A 409 -0.14 -9.76 -10.82
C LEU A 409 -0.29 -11.26 -11.07
N SER A 410 -1.22 -11.92 -10.39
CA SER A 410 -1.46 -13.36 -10.58
C SER A 410 -1.94 -13.69 -11.99
N GLY A 411 -2.67 -12.78 -12.66
CA GLY A 411 -3.06 -12.95 -14.06
C GLY A 411 -1.91 -12.82 -15.06
N GLN A 412 -0.77 -12.25 -14.64
CA GLN A 412 0.43 -12.11 -15.47
C GLN A 412 1.37 -13.33 -15.41
N ILE A 413 1.01 -14.36 -14.65
CA ILE A 413 1.84 -15.57 -14.47
C ILE A 413 1.52 -16.59 -15.55
N ALA A 414 2.55 -17.15 -16.16
CA ALA A 414 2.38 -18.19 -17.18
C ALA A 414 1.77 -19.47 -16.56
N PRO A 415 1.04 -20.30 -17.32
CA PRO A 415 0.66 -21.63 -16.85
C PRO A 415 1.88 -22.43 -16.36
N GLY A 416 1.79 -23.06 -15.19
CA GLY A 416 2.92 -23.73 -14.53
C GLY A 416 3.88 -22.79 -13.79
N GLY A 417 3.68 -21.47 -13.87
CA GLY A 417 4.51 -20.49 -13.18
C GLY A 417 4.18 -20.35 -11.70
N SER A 418 5.14 -19.85 -10.92
CA SER A 418 5.01 -19.67 -9.48
C SER A 418 4.89 -18.20 -9.08
N LEU A 419 4.09 -17.94 -8.03
CA LEU A 419 3.98 -16.67 -7.34
C LEU A 419 4.44 -16.83 -5.90
N THR A 420 5.35 -15.97 -5.46
CA THR A 420 5.67 -15.75 -4.05
C THR A 420 5.36 -14.29 -3.74
N ALA A 421 4.46 -14.03 -2.80
CA ALA A 421 4.10 -12.68 -2.40
C ALA A 421 4.15 -12.48 -0.89
N CYS A 422 4.56 -11.29 -0.48
CA CYS A 422 4.44 -10.79 0.87
C CYS A 422 3.54 -9.54 0.85
N LEU A 423 2.39 -9.62 1.52
CA LEU A 423 1.39 -8.57 1.56
C LEU A 423 1.39 -7.90 2.93
N ALA A 424 1.60 -6.58 2.99
CA ALA A 424 1.52 -5.86 4.26
C ALA A 424 0.09 -5.89 4.86
N GLY A 425 -0.01 -5.87 6.18
CA GLY A 425 -1.28 -5.89 6.91
C GLY A 425 -1.73 -7.30 7.30
N HIS A 426 -3.03 -7.54 7.23
CA HIS A 426 -3.68 -8.76 7.72
C HIS A 426 -4.37 -9.52 6.58
N LEU A 427 -4.88 -10.71 6.91
CA LEU A 427 -5.74 -11.50 6.02
C LEU A 427 -6.90 -10.65 5.50
N PRO A 428 -7.38 -10.89 4.26
CA PRO A 428 -8.44 -10.09 3.70
C PRO A 428 -9.72 -10.25 4.52
N GLU A 429 -10.49 -9.17 4.66
CA GLU A 429 -11.82 -9.22 5.26
C GLU A 429 -12.69 -10.28 4.57
N ALA A 430 -13.66 -10.85 5.30
CA ALA A 430 -14.51 -11.93 4.84
C ALA A 430 -15.06 -11.75 3.41
N ALA A 431 -15.64 -10.57 3.11
CA ALA A 431 -16.23 -10.28 1.80
C ALA A 431 -15.17 -10.19 0.69
N VAL A 432 -13.95 -9.74 1.01
CA VAL A 432 -12.83 -9.67 0.07
C VAL A 432 -12.28 -11.08 -0.16
N GLY A 433 -12.04 -11.83 0.92
CA GLY A 433 -11.56 -13.21 0.86
C GLY A 433 -12.50 -14.11 0.06
N GLN A 434 -13.80 -14.03 0.29
CA GLN A 434 -14.81 -14.77 -0.48
C GLN A 434 -14.82 -14.42 -1.98
N ALA A 435 -14.55 -13.17 -2.33
CA ALA A 435 -14.53 -12.74 -3.72
C ALA A 435 -13.24 -13.16 -4.45
N ILE A 436 -12.10 -13.25 -3.74
CA ILE A 436 -10.80 -13.62 -4.31
C ILE A 436 -10.60 -15.15 -4.29
N TRP A 437 -11.11 -15.84 -3.28
CA TRP A 437 -10.84 -17.27 -3.08
C TRP A 437 -11.19 -18.16 -4.29
N PRO A 438 -12.33 -17.98 -4.98
CA PRO A 438 -12.64 -18.77 -6.17
C PRO A 438 -11.59 -18.63 -7.28
N LEU A 439 -10.88 -17.50 -7.37
CA LEU A 439 -9.76 -17.35 -8.30
C LEU A 439 -8.61 -18.26 -7.90
N VAL A 440 -8.21 -18.19 -6.63
CA VAL A 440 -7.08 -18.94 -6.09
C VAL A 440 -7.35 -20.44 -6.19
N SER A 441 -8.51 -20.91 -5.74
CA SER A 441 -8.83 -22.34 -5.74
C SER A 441 -9.06 -22.96 -7.13
N THR A 442 -9.36 -22.16 -8.15
CA THR A 442 -9.60 -22.66 -9.52
C THR A 442 -8.38 -22.60 -10.42
N GLU A 443 -7.57 -21.54 -10.32
CA GLU A 443 -6.45 -21.30 -11.23
C GLU A 443 -5.09 -21.68 -10.61
N PHE A 444 -5.02 -21.83 -9.29
CA PHE A 444 -3.77 -22.04 -8.57
C PHE A 444 -3.85 -23.21 -7.58
N SER A 445 -2.72 -23.89 -7.44
CA SER A 445 -2.43 -24.70 -6.25
C SER A 445 -1.73 -23.82 -5.22
N LEU A 446 -2.39 -23.61 -4.09
CA LEU A 446 -1.82 -22.89 -2.95
C LEU A 446 -0.77 -23.79 -2.29
N THR A 447 0.49 -23.36 -2.24
CA THR A 447 1.56 -24.15 -1.60
C THR A 447 1.82 -23.68 -0.18
N ARG A 448 1.68 -22.38 0.08
CA ARG A 448 1.90 -21.80 1.39
C ARG A 448 1.02 -20.57 1.64
N LEU A 449 0.45 -20.48 2.83
CA LEU A 449 -0.22 -19.27 3.32
C LEU A 449 0.06 -19.10 4.81
N VAL A 450 0.80 -18.05 5.17
CA VAL A 450 1.25 -17.82 6.55
C VAL A 450 0.97 -16.36 6.94
N PRO A 451 0.01 -16.10 7.85
CA PRO A 451 -0.17 -14.81 8.47
C PRO A 451 0.94 -14.59 9.50
N GLN A 452 1.61 -13.45 9.40
CA GLN A 452 2.66 -12.99 10.30
C GLN A 452 2.22 -11.68 10.97
N PRO A 453 2.89 -11.25 12.06
CA PRO A 453 2.66 -9.93 12.60
C PRO A 453 2.90 -8.84 11.53
N GLY A 454 1.82 -8.16 11.13
CA GLY A 454 1.85 -7.04 10.19
C GLY A 454 2.02 -7.40 8.71
N HIS A 455 2.04 -8.69 8.32
CA HIS A 455 2.04 -9.10 6.91
C HIS A 455 1.51 -10.52 6.69
N VAL A 456 1.26 -10.89 5.44
CA VAL A 456 0.85 -12.24 5.02
C VAL A 456 1.80 -12.73 3.94
N GLU A 457 2.40 -13.91 4.16
CA GLU A 457 3.18 -14.62 3.16
C GLU A 457 2.28 -15.58 2.37
N LEU A 458 2.41 -15.56 1.05
CA LEU A 458 1.63 -16.36 0.12
C LEU A 458 2.57 -16.98 -0.93
N GLU A 459 2.46 -18.29 -1.14
CA GLU A 459 3.08 -18.99 -2.26
C GLU A 459 2.02 -19.81 -3.00
N MET A 460 1.98 -19.68 -4.32
CA MET A 460 1.05 -20.42 -5.16
C MET A 460 1.65 -20.74 -6.53
N LEU A 461 1.25 -21.89 -7.09
CA LEU A 461 1.62 -22.35 -8.42
C LEU A 461 0.40 -22.24 -9.33
N ARG A 462 0.53 -21.66 -10.54
CA ARG A 462 -0.57 -21.62 -11.50
C ARG A 462 -0.73 -22.98 -12.16
N GLY A 463 -1.86 -23.66 -11.93
CA GLY A 463 -2.08 -25.05 -12.32
C GLY A 463 -2.05 -25.99 -11.12
N ARG A 464 -1.73 -27.28 -11.37
CA ARG A 464 -1.70 -28.31 -10.32
C ARG A 464 -0.30 -28.46 -9.73
N ALA A 465 -0.23 -28.51 -8.40
CA ALA A 465 0.95 -28.91 -7.65
C ALA A 465 0.77 -30.32 -7.05
N ASP A 466 1.86 -31.07 -6.96
CA ASP A 466 1.87 -32.39 -6.30
C ASP A 466 2.19 -32.29 -4.80
N THR A 467 2.51 -31.10 -4.31
CA THR A 467 2.90 -30.85 -2.91
C THR A 467 1.70 -30.39 -2.08
N PRO A 468 1.57 -30.85 -0.81
CA PRO A 468 0.54 -30.35 0.08
C PRO A 468 0.71 -28.85 0.37
N CYS A 469 -0.40 -28.19 0.65
CA CYS A 469 -0.43 -26.81 1.08
C CYS A 469 -0.06 -26.72 2.56
N ARG A 470 0.90 -25.87 2.90
CA ARG A 470 1.25 -25.54 4.29
C ARG A 470 0.57 -24.23 4.71
N LEU A 471 -0.38 -24.34 5.64
CA LEU A 471 -1.00 -23.21 6.31
C LEU A 471 -0.27 -22.93 7.63
N GLY A 472 0.23 -21.72 7.81
CA GLY A 472 0.73 -21.25 9.11
C GLY A 472 -0.41 -20.64 9.91
N ASN A 473 -0.55 -21.01 11.18
CA ASN A 473 -1.56 -20.46 12.07
C ASN A 473 -0.97 -19.31 12.90
N VAL A 474 -1.78 -18.28 13.22
CA VAL A 474 -1.36 -17.12 14.03
C VAL A 474 -0.87 -17.51 15.43
N HIS A 475 -1.25 -18.68 15.94
CA HIS A 475 -0.80 -19.24 17.21
C HIS A 475 0.50 -20.08 17.09
N GLY A 476 1.21 -19.99 15.95
CA GLY A 476 2.57 -20.51 15.81
C GLY A 476 2.71 -21.98 15.43
N PHE A 477 1.62 -22.67 15.08
CA PHE A 477 1.66 -24.04 14.54
C PHE A 477 1.32 -24.07 13.04
N SER A 478 1.65 -25.17 12.37
CA SER A 478 1.33 -25.37 10.94
C SER A 478 0.33 -26.50 10.72
N ILE A 479 -0.42 -26.39 9.63
CA ILE A 479 -1.39 -27.37 9.16
C ILE A 479 -1.01 -27.71 7.71
N GLU A 480 -0.98 -29.01 7.38
CA GLU A 480 -0.79 -29.47 6.00
C GLU A 480 -2.13 -29.98 5.47
N LEU A 481 -2.50 -29.51 4.28
CA LEU A 481 -3.71 -29.93 3.57
C LEU A 481 -3.34 -30.39 2.16
N ASP A 482 -3.98 -31.45 1.69
CA ASP A 482 -3.83 -31.87 0.30
C ASP A 482 -4.47 -30.83 -0.65
N GLN A 483 -3.98 -30.73 -1.88
CA GLN A 483 -4.48 -29.73 -2.84
C GLN A 483 -5.98 -29.88 -3.12
N ASP A 484 -6.51 -31.11 -3.12
CA ASP A 484 -7.95 -31.36 -3.27
C ASP A 484 -8.76 -30.83 -2.08
N GLN A 485 -8.22 -30.94 -0.86
CA GLN A 485 -8.85 -30.38 0.34
C GLN A 485 -8.85 -28.86 0.31
N VAL A 486 -7.75 -28.25 -0.16
CA VAL A 486 -7.67 -26.80 -0.32
C VAL A 486 -8.65 -26.31 -1.38
N ALA A 487 -8.68 -26.96 -2.55
CA ALA A 487 -9.57 -26.58 -3.64
C ALA A 487 -11.06 -26.68 -3.26
N ALA A 488 -11.42 -27.67 -2.43
CA ALA A 488 -12.77 -27.86 -1.92
C ALA A 488 -13.13 -26.95 -0.73
N ALA A 489 -12.14 -26.40 -0.02
CA ALA A 489 -12.38 -25.58 1.16
C ALA A 489 -13.00 -24.23 0.80
N SER A 490 -13.91 -23.75 1.65
CA SER A 490 -14.38 -22.37 1.64
C SER A 490 -13.33 -21.41 2.21
N TRP A 491 -13.45 -20.11 1.87
CA TRP A 491 -12.65 -19.07 2.53
C TRP A 491 -12.87 -19.07 4.06
N GLN A 492 -14.10 -19.33 4.52
CA GLN A 492 -14.40 -19.40 5.95
C GLN A 492 -13.59 -20.49 6.65
N ARG A 493 -13.52 -21.69 6.06
CA ARG A 493 -12.71 -22.80 6.60
C ARG A 493 -11.25 -22.41 6.70
N LEU A 494 -10.68 -21.82 5.64
CA LEU A 494 -9.28 -21.39 5.64
C LEU A 494 -9.03 -20.30 6.68
N ALA A 495 -9.88 -19.28 6.77
CA ALA A 495 -9.77 -18.24 7.77
C ALA A 495 -9.81 -18.84 9.20
N CYS A 496 -10.69 -19.79 9.47
CA CYS A 496 -10.72 -20.51 10.75
C CYS A 496 -9.42 -21.30 10.99
N LEU A 497 -8.92 -22.06 10.00
CA LEU A 497 -7.66 -22.82 10.13
C LEU A 497 -6.45 -21.92 10.37
N LEU A 498 -6.46 -20.69 9.88
CA LEU A 498 -5.37 -19.72 10.04
C LEU A 498 -5.45 -18.96 11.37
N LEU A 499 -6.65 -18.75 11.92
CA LEU A 499 -6.90 -17.83 13.03
C LEU A 499 -7.32 -18.51 14.34
N TRP A 500 -7.81 -19.74 14.29
CA TRP A 500 -8.28 -20.44 15.49
C TRP A 500 -7.15 -21.17 16.21
N PRO A 501 -7.23 -21.28 17.55
CA PRO A 501 -6.30 -22.06 18.35
C PRO A 501 -6.43 -23.56 18.04
N ARG A 502 -5.40 -24.33 18.40
CA ARG A 502 -5.30 -25.75 18.05
C ARG A 502 -6.53 -26.60 18.40
N PRO A 503 -7.16 -26.48 19.58
CA PRO A 503 -8.35 -27.28 19.92
C PRO A 503 -9.52 -27.07 18.93
N LEU A 504 -9.71 -25.84 18.45
CA LEU A 504 -10.75 -25.50 17.48
C LEU A 504 -10.42 -26.00 16.07
N VAL A 505 -9.14 -25.92 15.70
CA VAL A 505 -8.65 -26.47 14.43
C VAL A 505 -8.83 -27.99 14.39
N ASP A 506 -8.49 -28.68 15.47
CA ASP A 506 -8.62 -30.14 15.55
C ASP A 506 -10.09 -30.56 15.36
N LEU A 507 -11.04 -29.86 16.01
CA LEU A 507 -12.48 -30.10 15.83
C LEU A 507 -12.97 -29.82 14.40
N LEU A 508 -12.39 -28.83 13.72
CA LEU A 508 -12.70 -28.52 12.31
C LEU A 508 -12.13 -29.58 11.35
N GLN A 509 -10.98 -30.17 11.70
CA GLN A 509 -10.33 -31.23 10.93
C GLN A 509 -11.01 -32.59 11.12
N THR A 510 -11.50 -32.91 12.32
CA THR A 510 -12.27 -34.12 12.59
C THR A 510 -13.70 -34.05 12.05
N GLY A 511 -14.15 -32.87 11.63
CA GLY A 511 -15.51 -32.62 11.14
C GLY A 511 -16.55 -32.48 12.25
N GLU A 512 -16.14 -32.39 13.52
CA GLU A 512 -17.02 -32.15 14.66
C GLU A 512 -17.59 -30.73 14.63
N LEU A 513 -16.82 -29.77 14.11
CA LEU A 513 -17.29 -28.44 13.71
C LEU A 513 -17.24 -28.32 12.19
N VAL A 514 -18.29 -27.76 11.60
CA VAL A 514 -18.43 -27.55 10.16
C VAL A 514 -18.69 -26.07 9.90
N PRO A 515 -17.94 -25.42 8.98
CA PRO A 515 -18.21 -24.03 8.58
C PRO A 515 -19.62 -23.91 8.00
N VAL A 516 -20.35 -22.88 8.43
CA VAL A 516 -21.75 -22.67 8.03
C VAL A 516 -21.88 -22.50 6.50
N GLN A 517 -20.87 -21.95 5.84
CA GLN A 517 -20.89 -21.75 4.39
C GLN A 517 -20.68 -23.03 3.56
N GLU A 518 -20.03 -24.05 4.13
CA GLU A 518 -19.81 -25.33 3.45
C GLU A 518 -21.04 -26.21 3.55
N THR A 519 -21.58 -26.31 4.76
CA THR A 519 -22.75 -27.12 5.06
C THR A 519 -23.70 -26.26 5.86
N PRO A 520 -24.63 -25.54 5.20
CA PRO A 520 -25.64 -24.79 5.93
C PRO A 520 -26.43 -25.77 6.79
N PRO A 521 -26.74 -25.39 8.03
CA PRO A 521 -27.44 -26.28 8.93
C PRO A 521 -28.82 -26.69 8.38
N PRO A 522 -29.29 -27.92 8.63
CA PRO A 522 -30.61 -28.35 8.21
C PRO A 522 -31.72 -27.45 8.77
N ASP A 523 -32.70 -27.08 7.95
CA ASP A 523 -33.81 -26.23 8.36
C ASP A 523 -34.62 -26.80 9.53
N GLY A 524 -34.57 -28.12 9.76
CA GLY A 524 -35.22 -28.78 10.89
C GLY A 524 -34.51 -28.62 12.24
N LEU A 525 -33.27 -28.12 12.28
CA LEU A 525 -32.42 -28.08 13.49
C LEU A 525 -32.09 -26.64 13.96
N LYS A 526 -32.86 -25.63 13.51
CA LYS A 526 -32.58 -24.22 13.86
C LYS A 526 -32.66 -23.96 15.37
N ARG A 527 -33.53 -24.69 16.07
CA ARG A 527 -33.73 -24.57 17.52
C ARG A 527 -32.45 -24.99 18.26
N GLU A 528 -31.88 -26.12 17.89
CA GLU A 528 -30.70 -26.73 18.51
C GLU A 528 -29.46 -25.86 18.31
N ILE A 529 -29.34 -25.25 17.13
CA ILE A 529 -28.26 -24.30 16.84
C ILE A 529 -28.40 -23.04 17.68
N ALA A 530 -29.63 -22.52 17.85
CA ALA A 530 -29.88 -21.38 18.72
C ALA A 530 -29.59 -21.71 20.20
N LEU A 531 -29.87 -22.94 20.63
CA LEU A 531 -29.51 -23.43 21.97
C LEU A 531 -27.98 -23.56 22.12
N PHE A 532 -27.29 -24.15 21.15
CA PHE A 532 -25.84 -24.23 21.15
C PHE A 532 -25.20 -22.83 21.15
N ALA A 533 -25.67 -21.89 20.32
CA ALA A 533 -25.14 -20.53 20.29
C ALA A 533 -25.26 -19.79 21.64
N ARG A 534 -26.26 -20.14 22.47
CA ARG A 534 -26.45 -19.58 23.82
C ARG A 534 -25.63 -20.28 24.90
N SER A 535 -25.12 -21.48 24.63
CA SER A 535 -24.28 -22.23 25.56
C SER A 535 -22.95 -21.51 25.81
N GLU A 536 -22.24 -21.92 26.85
CA GLU A 536 -20.89 -21.39 27.10
C GLU A 536 -19.97 -21.67 25.90
N ALA A 537 -20.04 -22.86 25.33
CA ALA A 537 -19.26 -23.22 24.16
C ALA A 537 -19.64 -22.36 22.93
N GLY A 538 -20.92 -22.17 22.65
CA GLY A 538 -21.36 -21.33 21.53
C GLY A 538 -20.88 -19.89 21.65
N ARG A 539 -20.94 -19.31 22.85
CA ARG A 539 -20.42 -17.95 23.10
C ARG A 539 -18.91 -17.85 22.93
N ARG A 540 -18.14 -18.85 23.40
CA ARG A 540 -16.69 -18.91 23.19
C ARG A 540 -16.36 -19.03 21.70
N LEU A 541 -17.06 -19.89 20.96
CA LEU A 541 -16.89 -20.03 19.51
C LEU A 541 -17.25 -18.73 18.77
N GLN A 542 -18.30 -18.04 19.20
CA GLN A 542 -18.68 -16.74 18.66
C GLN A 542 -17.59 -15.69 18.88
N ALA A 543 -16.96 -15.66 20.07
CA ALA A 543 -15.86 -14.74 20.35
C ALA A 543 -14.68 -14.95 19.38
N TRP A 544 -14.31 -16.21 19.11
CA TRP A 544 -13.30 -16.56 18.10
C TRP A 544 -13.75 -16.28 16.65
N GLY A 545 -15.06 -16.29 16.40
CA GLY A 545 -15.67 -15.87 15.13
C GLY A 545 -15.77 -14.37 14.92
N ASN A 546 -15.32 -13.55 15.87
CA ASN A 546 -15.44 -12.09 15.77
C ASN A 546 -14.35 -11.42 14.91
N HIS A 547 -13.39 -12.20 14.40
CA HIS A 547 -12.32 -11.68 13.55
C HIS A 547 -12.85 -11.23 12.18
N PRO A 548 -12.45 -10.06 11.64
CA PRO A 548 -12.99 -9.49 10.40
C PRO A 548 -12.76 -10.34 9.14
N ALA A 549 -11.74 -11.20 9.14
CA ALA A 549 -11.47 -12.12 8.04
C ALA A 549 -12.42 -13.34 8.00
N ILE A 550 -13.11 -13.65 9.11
CA ILE A 550 -14.02 -14.79 9.21
C ILE A 550 -15.43 -14.32 8.78
N PRO A 551 -16.02 -14.91 7.73
CA PRO A 551 -17.37 -14.59 7.32
C PRO A 551 -18.41 -14.83 8.41
N ARG A 552 -19.36 -13.89 8.47
CA ARG A 552 -20.58 -14.01 9.27
C ARG A 552 -21.78 -14.00 8.37
N GLU A 553 -22.67 -14.96 8.56
CA GLU A 553 -24.00 -14.89 7.97
C GLU A 553 -24.93 -14.08 8.88
N ARG A 554 -25.76 -13.22 8.29
CA ARG A 554 -26.73 -12.42 9.07
C ARG A 554 -27.78 -13.30 9.76
N THR A 555 -28.03 -14.48 9.20
CA THR A 555 -28.98 -15.48 9.69
C THR A 555 -28.41 -16.33 10.83
N TRP A 556 -27.09 -16.47 10.91
CA TRP A 556 -26.45 -17.39 11.85
C TRP A 556 -25.31 -16.71 12.60
N PRO A 557 -25.39 -16.59 13.93
CA PRO A 557 -24.40 -15.83 14.72
C PRO A 557 -23.05 -16.55 14.86
N LEU A 558 -22.95 -17.81 14.44
CA LEU A 558 -21.77 -18.66 14.63
C LEU A 558 -20.96 -18.82 13.32
N PRO A 559 -19.62 -18.82 13.40
CA PRO A 559 -18.75 -19.08 12.25
C PRO A 559 -18.73 -20.56 11.82
N ALA A 560 -19.00 -21.48 12.74
CA ALA A 560 -19.16 -22.90 12.47
C ALA A 560 -20.24 -23.48 13.39
N CYS A 561 -20.86 -24.56 12.95
CA CYS A 561 -21.83 -25.30 13.72
C CYS A 561 -21.31 -26.71 14.03
N PRO A 562 -21.76 -27.34 15.13
CA PRO A 562 -21.56 -28.76 15.34
C PRO A 562 -22.09 -29.57 14.15
N ALA A 563 -21.48 -30.73 13.88
CA ALA A 563 -21.97 -31.64 12.86
C ALA A 563 -23.44 -32.05 13.08
N THR A 564 -24.11 -32.43 12.00
CA THR A 564 -25.56 -32.70 12.01
C THR A 564 -25.94 -33.80 13.01
N ASP A 565 -25.15 -34.87 13.10
CA ASP A 565 -25.37 -35.97 14.06
C ASP A 565 -25.25 -35.50 15.52
N ARG A 566 -24.40 -34.50 15.79
CA ARG A 566 -24.27 -33.87 17.10
C ARG A 566 -25.46 -32.98 17.43
N LEU A 567 -25.94 -32.21 16.46
CA LEU A 567 -27.15 -31.40 16.61
C LEU A 567 -28.39 -32.28 16.84
N GLU A 568 -28.51 -33.42 16.15
CA GLU A 568 -29.59 -34.39 16.38
C GLU A 568 -29.55 -34.99 17.79
N ARG A 569 -28.36 -35.24 18.36
CA ARG A 569 -28.23 -35.65 19.76
C ARG A 569 -28.68 -34.56 20.72
N LEU A 570 -28.34 -33.30 20.44
CA LEU A 570 -28.84 -32.17 21.23
C LEU A 570 -30.37 -32.03 21.13
N ALA A 571 -30.96 -32.30 19.96
CA ALA A 571 -32.42 -32.31 19.78
C ALA A 571 -33.09 -33.33 20.72
N ASN A 572 -32.51 -34.54 20.80
CA ASN A 572 -33.02 -35.62 21.66
C ASN A 572 -32.91 -35.29 23.16
N LEU A 573 -31.95 -34.46 23.56
CA LEU A 573 -31.77 -34.00 24.94
C LEU A 573 -32.67 -32.80 25.28
N ALA A 574 -33.04 -31.99 24.29
CA ALA A 574 -33.75 -30.73 24.51
C ALA A 574 -35.28 -30.87 24.74
N GLY A 575 -35.89 -32.00 24.37
CA GLY A 575 -37.33 -32.28 24.59
C GLY A 575 -38.30 -31.30 23.91
N GLU A 576 -39.61 -31.63 23.90
CA GLU A 576 -40.65 -30.83 23.22
C GLU A 576 -41.10 -29.55 23.94
N ALA A 577 -40.70 -29.32 25.21
CA ALA A 577 -41.22 -28.20 26.00
C ALA A 577 -40.41 -26.90 25.79
N GLU A 578 -41.10 -25.84 25.33
CA GLU A 578 -40.59 -24.47 25.19
C GLU A 578 -40.37 -23.71 26.51
N SER A 579 -40.74 -24.31 27.65
CA SER A 579 -40.72 -23.66 28.95
C SER A 579 -39.88 -24.49 29.91
N ASP A 580 -38.86 -23.85 30.48
CA ASP A 580 -37.98 -24.32 31.54
C ASP A 580 -36.83 -25.23 31.10
N LEU A 581 -35.69 -24.57 30.87
CA LEU A 581 -34.32 -25.03 31.13
C LEU A 581 -34.23 -26.54 31.43
N VAL A 582 -33.90 -27.32 30.40
CA VAL A 582 -33.12 -28.56 30.58
C VAL A 582 -32.10 -28.25 31.67
N GLU A 583 -32.06 -29.04 32.75
CA GLU A 583 -31.07 -28.90 33.82
C GLU A 583 -29.72 -28.54 33.20
N SER A 584 -29.30 -27.27 33.30
CA SER A 584 -28.30 -26.68 32.38
C SER A 584 -26.98 -27.45 32.37
N GLY A 585 -26.71 -28.25 33.40
CA GLY A 585 -25.54 -29.10 33.51
C GLY A 585 -25.54 -30.35 32.62
N GLN A 586 -26.69 -30.92 32.23
CA GLN A 586 -26.71 -32.10 31.33
C GLN A 586 -26.44 -31.69 29.89
N PHE A 587 -27.05 -30.59 29.44
CA PHE A 587 -26.80 -30.01 28.12
C PHE A 587 -25.36 -29.50 28.01
N GLU A 588 -24.88 -28.71 28.97
CA GLU A 588 -23.49 -28.25 29.00
C GLU A 588 -22.50 -29.41 29.22
N GLY A 589 -22.90 -30.47 29.92
CA GLY A 589 -22.09 -31.68 30.14
C GLY A 589 -21.88 -32.51 28.87
N GLU A 590 -22.94 -32.72 28.09
CA GLU A 590 -22.83 -33.30 26.75
C GLU A 590 -21.97 -32.39 25.86
N ILE A 591 -22.16 -31.07 25.99
CA ILE A 591 -21.38 -30.06 25.29
C ILE A 591 -19.91 -29.97 25.79
N ALA A 592 -19.60 -30.45 26.97
CA ALA A 592 -18.23 -30.55 27.45
C ALA A 592 -17.58 -31.84 26.94
N PHE A 593 -18.36 -32.92 26.89
CA PHE A 593 -17.91 -34.25 26.51
C PHE A 593 -17.48 -34.31 25.04
N TRP A 594 -18.31 -33.82 24.12
CA TRP A 594 -18.03 -33.81 22.68
C TRP A 594 -16.82 -32.94 22.25
N LEU A 595 -16.57 -31.79 22.89
CA LEU A 595 -15.51 -30.83 22.57
C LEU A 595 -14.20 -31.18 23.30
N GLY A 596 -14.28 -32.07 24.29
CA GLY A 596 -13.15 -32.58 25.04
C GLY A 596 -12.55 -31.58 26.04
N PRO A 597 -11.57 -32.03 26.84
CA PRO A 597 -10.99 -31.23 27.92
C PRO A 597 -10.15 -30.04 27.41
N ALA A 598 -9.60 -30.13 26.20
CA ALA A 598 -8.81 -29.05 25.60
C ALA A 598 -9.65 -27.78 25.34
N TRP A 599 -10.95 -27.94 25.11
CA TRP A 599 -11.90 -26.83 24.94
C TRP A 599 -12.14 -26.04 26.22
N GLN A 600 -12.20 -26.73 27.36
CA GLN A 600 -12.50 -26.10 28.66
C GLN A 600 -11.40 -25.10 29.07
N ASN A 601 -10.15 -25.42 28.72
CA ASN A 601 -8.97 -24.61 29.01
C ASN A 601 -8.68 -23.55 27.93
N LEU A 602 -9.55 -23.39 26.93
CA LEU A 602 -9.35 -22.42 25.87
C LEU A 602 -9.56 -21.00 26.40
N GLU A 603 -8.51 -20.19 26.36
CA GLU A 603 -8.60 -18.76 26.66
C GLU A 603 -9.50 -18.06 25.64
N ILE A 604 -10.38 -17.19 26.13
CA ILE A 604 -11.24 -16.38 25.28
C ILE A 604 -10.43 -15.16 24.86
N PRO A 605 -10.36 -14.82 23.56
CA PRO A 605 -9.61 -13.66 23.12
C PRO A 605 -10.20 -12.42 23.80
N GLU A 606 -9.33 -11.63 24.45
CA GLU A 606 -9.69 -10.29 24.88
C GLU A 606 -10.12 -9.53 23.64
N CYS A 607 -11.41 -9.19 23.54
CA CYS A 607 -11.89 -8.29 22.50
C CYS A 607 -11.22 -6.94 22.73
N SER A 608 -10.03 -6.77 22.16
CA SER A 608 -9.45 -5.46 21.87
C SER A 608 -10.52 -4.73 21.07
N GLY A 609 -11.06 -3.68 21.69
CA GLY A 609 -12.29 -3.04 21.24
C GLY A 609 -12.29 -2.89 19.73
N ALA A 610 -13.28 -3.50 19.07
CA ALA A 610 -13.70 -2.99 17.79
C ALA A 610 -13.84 -1.47 17.98
N PRO A 611 -13.32 -0.61 17.08
CA PRO A 611 -13.75 0.78 17.09
C PRO A 611 -15.27 0.71 17.11
N GLU A 612 -15.89 1.25 18.17
CA GLU A 612 -17.33 1.26 18.31
C GLU A 612 -17.87 1.71 16.96
N ALA A 613 -18.44 0.76 16.22
CA ALA A 613 -19.26 1.09 15.09
C ALA A 613 -20.36 1.90 15.73
N THR A 614 -20.21 3.23 15.63
CA THR A 614 -21.21 4.20 16.02
C THR A 614 -22.46 3.74 15.30
N SER A 615 -23.33 3.06 16.04
CA SER A 615 -24.61 2.56 15.59
C SER A 615 -25.59 3.73 15.48
N GLY A 616 -25.14 4.81 14.86
CA GLY A 616 -25.96 5.84 14.24
C GLY A 616 -26.33 5.40 12.83
N THR A 617 -26.94 4.23 12.68
CA THR A 617 -27.60 3.90 11.41
C THR A 617 -28.86 4.76 11.33
N ARG A 618 -28.71 6.01 10.89
CA ARG A 618 -29.83 6.71 10.24
C ARG A 618 -30.31 5.75 9.16
N SER A 619 -31.54 5.26 9.31
CA SER A 619 -32.17 4.38 8.33
C SER A 619 -32.11 5.07 6.97
N ARG A 620 -31.13 4.68 6.15
CA ARG A 620 -30.98 5.20 4.79
C ARG A 620 -32.28 4.96 4.03
N PRO A 621 -32.74 5.94 3.23
CA PRO A 621 -33.97 5.80 2.46
C PRO A 621 -33.90 4.56 1.55
N ARG A 622 -34.99 3.79 1.48
CA ARG A 622 -35.06 2.49 0.78
C ARG A 622 -34.58 2.55 -0.68
N SER A 623 -34.79 3.68 -1.34
CA SER A 623 -34.36 3.94 -2.71
C SER A 623 -32.83 3.94 -2.91
N GLU A 624 -32.06 4.28 -1.88
CA GLU A 624 -30.58 4.23 -1.93
C GLU A 624 -30.06 2.79 -1.78
N ARG A 625 -30.71 1.96 -0.95
CA ARG A 625 -30.33 0.55 -0.78
C ARG A 625 -30.58 -0.27 -2.04
N ILE A 626 -31.73 -0.07 -2.69
CA ILE A 626 -32.06 -0.74 -3.96
C ILE A 626 -31.06 -0.30 -5.05
N ALA A 627 -30.69 0.98 -5.08
CA ALA A 627 -29.68 1.47 -6.02
C ALA A 627 -28.29 0.89 -5.74
N GLU A 628 -27.86 0.78 -4.48
CA GLU A 628 -26.58 0.16 -4.10
C GLU A 628 -26.53 -1.34 -4.45
N GLN A 629 -27.65 -2.06 -4.36
CA GLN A 629 -27.70 -3.49 -4.69
C GLN A 629 -27.78 -3.76 -6.19
N LEU A 630 -28.50 -2.92 -6.94
CA LEU A 630 -28.73 -3.13 -8.37
C LEU A 630 -27.68 -2.47 -9.26
N LEU A 631 -27.12 -1.31 -8.86
CA LEU A 631 -26.15 -0.55 -9.66
C LEU A 631 -24.69 -0.83 -9.29
N VAL A 632 -24.41 -1.98 -8.66
CA VAL A 632 -23.04 -2.41 -8.35
C VAL A 632 -22.16 -2.44 -9.60
N ASP A 633 -22.76 -2.82 -10.74
CA ASP A 633 -22.11 -2.97 -12.04
C ASP A 633 -22.17 -1.67 -12.89
N GLY A 634 -22.76 -0.59 -12.36
CA GLY A 634 -23.04 0.65 -13.10
C GLY A 634 -24.24 0.54 -14.05
N LEU A 635 -24.62 1.65 -14.69
CA LEU A 635 -25.64 1.65 -15.74
C LEU A 635 -24.98 1.28 -17.08
N PRO A 636 -25.67 0.52 -17.95
CA PRO A 636 -25.15 0.24 -19.29
C PRO A 636 -24.96 1.57 -20.05
N VAL A 637 -23.78 1.74 -20.66
CA VAL A 637 -23.45 2.91 -21.49
C VAL A 637 -23.43 2.45 -22.95
N PHE A 638 -24.45 2.85 -23.69
CA PHE A 638 -24.60 2.53 -25.09
C PHE A 638 -24.07 3.68 -25.96
N PRO A 639 -23.32 3.42 -27.05
CA PRO A 639 -22.91 2.11 -27.59
C PRO A 639 -21.56 1.61 -27.04
N ASP A 640 -20.82 2.44 -26.30
CA ASP A 640 -19.42 2.23 -25.96
C ASP A 640 -19.13 0.88 -25.29
N HIS A 641 -19.97 0.43 -24.36
CA HIS A 641 -19.78 -0.85 -23.66
C HIS A 641 -19.89 -2.08 -24.57
N TYR A 642 -20.54 -1.95 -25.72
CA TYR A 642 -20.89 -3.08 -26.59
C TYR A 642 -19.99 -3.15 -27.84
N LEU A 643 -19.30 -2.04 -28.17
CA LEU A 643 -18.35 -1.99 -29.29
C LEU A 643 -17.02 -2.71 -29.02
N TYR A 644 -16.68 -3.00 -27.76
CA TYR A 644 -15.39 -3.60 -27.37
C TYR A 644 -15.10 -4.95 -28.01
N ASP A 645 -16.12 -5.77 -28.27
CA ASP A 645 -15.94 -7.12 -28.84
C ASP A 645 -15.76 -7.12 -30.36
N HIS A 646 -15.90 -5.95 -31.00
CA HIS A 646 -15.74 -5.81 -32.45
C HIS A 646 -14.42 -5.13 -32.79
N TYR A 647 -13.60 -5.80 -33.61
CA TYR A 647 -12.32 -5.26 -34.03
C TYR A 647 -12.51 -4.14 -35.06
N ARG A 648 -12.36 -2.88 -34.62
CA ARG A 648 -12.40 -1.65 -35.45
C ARG A 648 -13.60 -1.57 -36.41
N PRO A 649 -14.85 -1.60 -35.91
CA PRO A 649 -16.01 -1.36 -36.77
C PRO A 649 -15.96 0.05 -37.38
N GLU A 650 -16.42 0.19 -38.62
CA GLU A 650 -16.63 1.52 -39.21
C GLU A 650 -17.81 2.21 -38.51
N LEU A 651 -17.55 3.38 -37.94
CA LEU A 651 -18.53 4.15 -37.16
C LEU A 651 -18.99 5.38 -37.92
N LYS A 652 -20.28 5.70 -37.81
CA LYS A 652 -20.87 6.96 -38.26
C LYS A 652 -21.35 7.74 -37.04
N SER A 653 -20.95 9.01 -36.95
CA SER A 653 -21.37 9.90 -35.86
C SER A 653 -22.68 10.60 -36.20
N TRP A 654 -23.59 10.65 -35.22
CA TRP A 654 -24.87 11.35 -35.29
C TRP A 654 -25.01 12.33 -34.12
N GLN A 655 -25.65 13.46 -34.41
CA GLN A 655 -26.08 14.43 -33.41
C GLN A 655 -27.58 14.26 -33.20
N LEU A 656 -27.98 14.02 -31.96
CA LEU A 656 -29.35 13.69 -31.55
C LEU A 656 -29.96 14.89 -30.82
N PRO A 657 -30.94 15.60 -31.43
CA PRO A 657 -31.53 16.79 -30.82
C PRO A 657 -32.41 16.48 -29.60
N GLY A 658 -32.83 15.22 -29.45
CA GLY A 658 -33.67 14.73 -28.36
C GLY A 658 -34.17 13.30 -28.63
N PRO A 659 -35.11 12.80 -27.82
CA PRO A 659 -35.73 11.50 -28.00
C PRO A 659 -36.37 11.37 -29.38
N LEU A 660 -36.06 10.28 -30.09
CA LEU A 660 -36.58 9.99 -31.42
C LEU A 660 -37.76 9.02 -31.35
N THR A 661 -38.71 9.17 -32.28
CA THR A 661 -39.80 8.22 -32.52
C THR A 661 -39.87 7.86 -34.01
N GLU A 662 -40.28 6.64 -34.33
CA GLU A 662 -40.51 6.21 -35.71
C GLU A 662 -41.77 6.89 -36.26
N GLN A 663 -41.64 7.67 -37.33
CA GLN A 663 -42.77 8.32 -38.02
C GLN A 663 -43.31 7.46 -39.16
N GLY A 664 -42.44 6.71 -39.83
CA GLY A 664 -42.84 5.86 -40.93
C GLY A 664 -41.67 5.19 -41.63
N ARG A 665 -42.02 4.24 -42.49
CA ARG A 665 -41.09 3.53 -43.37
C ARG A 665 -41.43 3.88 -44.80
N PHE A 666 -40.46 4.40 -45.55
CA PHE A 666 -40.62 4.71 -46.97
C PHE A 666 -39.55 3.96 -47.77
N PHE A 667 -39.97 2.93 -48.51
CA PHE A 667 -39.09 1.95 -49.14
C PHE A 667 -38.13 1.26 -48.14
N ALA A 668 -36.83 1.46 -48.30
CA ALA A 668 -35.77 0.89 -47.45
C ALA A 668 -35.26 1.88 -46.39
N THR A 669 -35.85 3.08 -46.33
CA THR A 669 -35.43 4.14 -45.42
C THR A 669 -36.47 4.29 -44.30
N ILE A 670 -35.97 4.32 -43.06
CA ILE A 670 -36.74 4.50 -41.84
C ILE A 670 -36.58 5.95 -41.41
N GLU A 671 -37.71 6.63 -41.22
CA GLU A 671 -37.76 8.02 -40.80
C GLU A 671 -38.02 8.11 -39.30
N LEU A 672 -37.02 8.63 -38.57
CA LEU A 672 -37.08 8.90 -37.15
C LEU A 672 -37.23 10.41 -36.94
N ALA A 673 -38.16 10.85 -36.11
CA ALA A 673 -38.34 12.27 -35.82
C ALA A 673 -38.29 12.57 -34.32
N THR A 674 -37.83 13.77 -33.98
CA THR A 674 -37.96 14.33 -32.63
C THR A 674 -39.31 15.00 -32.42
N GLU A 675 -39.66 15.31 -31.17
CA GLU A 675 -40.83 16.15 -30.84
C GLU A 675 -40.76 17.57 -31.46
N SER A 676 -39.55 18.06 -31.79
CA SER A 676 -39.32 19.33 -32.49
C SER A 676 -39.56 19.28 -34.00
N GLY A 677 -39.77 18.08 -34.57
CA GLY A 677 -39.99 17.88 -36.00
C GLY A 677 -38.70 17.70 -36.83
N ASP A 678 -37.55 17.50 -36.18
CA ASP A 678 -36.30 17.19 -36.88
C ASP A 678 -36.29 15.72 -37.31
N ILE A 679 -35.98 15.44 -38.58
CA ILE A 679 -36.06 14.10 -39.16
C ILE A 679 -34.64 13.56 -39.42
N ILE A 680 -34.40 12.31 -38.97
CA ILE A 680 -33.21 11.51 -39.22
C ILE A 680 -33.62 10.27 -40.02
N CYS A 681 -33.01 10.10 -41.19
CA CYS A 681 -33.26 8.95 -42.06
C CYS A 681 -32.11 7.92 -41.92
N CYS A 682 -32.46 6.64 -41.90
CA CYS A 682 -31.49 5.54 -41.92
C CYS A 682 -31.98 4.35 -42.74
N ASP A 683 -31.05 3.63 -43.36
CA ASP A 683 -31.35 2.58 -44.35
C ASP A 683 -31.20 1.15 -43.77
N SER A 684 -31.22 1.02 -42.44
CA SER A 684 -30.97 -0.24 -41.72
C SER A 684 -31.79 -0.29 -40.44
N GLU A 685 -32.63 -1.32 -40.29
CA GLU A 685 -33.48 -1.54 -39.11
C GLU A 685 -32.67 -1.63 -37.80
N PRO A 686 -31.59 -2.44 -37.71
CA PRO A 686 -30.77 -2.48 -36.50
C PRO A 686 -30.13 -1.13 -36.13
N VAL A 687 -29.74 -0.33 -37.14
CA VAL A 687 -29.18 1.00 -36.92
C VAL A 687 -30.26 1.98 -36.45
N ALA A 688 -31.48 1.87 -36.99
CA ALA A 688 -32.64 2.63 -36.51
C ALA A 688 -32.94 2.33 -35.04
N GLY A 689 -32.92 1.06 -34.65
CA GLY A 689 -33.08 0.64 -33.26
C GLY A 689 -31.99 1.19 -32.33
N CYS A 690 -30.73 1.17 -32.77
CA CYS A 690 -29.62 1.80 -32.05
C CYS A 690 -29.80 3.32 -31.89
N LEU A 691 -30.30 4.02 -32.92
CA LEU A 691 -30.55 5.46 -32.88
C LEU A 691 -31.68 5.83 -31.92
N LEU A 692 -32.79 5.09 -31.98
CA LEU A 692 -33.90 5.22 -31.05
C LEU A 692 -33.41 5.04 -29.60
N LEU A 693 -32.64 3.98 -29.32
CA LEU A 693 -32.07 3.73 -27.99
C LEU A 693 -31.12 4.86 -27.53
N ALA A 694 -30.16 5.24 -28.38
CA ALA A 694 -29.16 6.25 -28.07
C ALA A 694 -29.77 7.63 -27.80
N SER A 695 -30.86 7.98 -28.49
CA SER A 695 -31.55 9.27 -28.37
C SER A 695 -32.11 9.55 -26.97
N HIS A 696 -32.34 8.50 -26.18
CA HIS A 696 -32.80 8.60 -24.79
C HIS A 696 -31.65 8.68 -23.78
N MET A 697 -30.40 8.42 -24.18
CA MET A 697 -29.26 8.28 -23.26
C MET A 697 -28.16 9.33 -23.51
N THR A 698 -27.98 9.78 -24.75
CA THR A 698 -26.88 10.66 -25.16
C THR A 698 -27.34 11.66 -26.23
N ARG A 699 -26.60 12.77 -26.39
CA ARG A 699 -26.86 13.76 -27.44
C ARG A 699 -25.99 13.58 -28.69
N GLU A 700 -24.90 12.85 -28.55
CA GLU A 700 -23.98 12.54 -29.64
C GLU A 700 -23.62 11.06 -29.53
N VAL A 701 -23.70 10.35 -30.65
CA VAL A 701 -23.46 8.92 -30.68
C VAL A 701 -22.73 8.51 -31.94
N SER A 702 -21.81 7.56 -31.81
CA SER A 702 -21.14 6.93 -32.96
C SER A 702 -21.52 5.45 -33.00
N LEU A 703 -22.34 5.04 -33.97
CA LEU A 703 -22.81 3.65 -34.13
C LEU A 703 -22.20 3.03 -35.39
N PRO A 704 -22.10 1.69 -35.45
CA PRO A 704 -21.54 0.99 -36.60
C PRO A 704 -22.43 1.16 -37.83
N THR A 705 -21.80 1.25 -39.00
CA THR A 705 -22.49 1.21 -40.30
C THR A 705 -22.92 -0.21 -40.69
N SER A 706 -22.24 -1.24 -40.16
CA SER A 706 -22.56 -2.65 -40.39
C SER A 706 -23.85 -3.06 -39.65
N PRO A 707 -24.87 -3.58 -40.35
CA PRO A 707 -26.10 -4.08 -39.73
C PRO A 707 -25.84 -5.22 -38.73
N GLU A 708 -24.91 -6.13 -39.02
CA GLU A 708 -24.61 -7.27 -38.15
C GLU A 708 -24.06 -6.83 -36.79
N VAL A 709 -23.14 -5.85 -36.81
CA VAL A 709 -22.57 -5.27 -35.58
C VAL A 709 -23.66 -4.48 -34.84
N ALA A 710 -24.49 -3.71 -35.55
CA ALA A 710 -25.61 -2.98 -34.96
C ALA A 710 -26.63 -3.91 -34.27
N THR A 711 -27.00 -5.03 -34.90
CA THR A 711 -27.90 -6.04 -34.32
C THR A 711 -27.31 -6.63 -33.04
N ASP A 712 -26.03 -7.01 -33.06
CA ASP A 712 -25.38 -7.62 -31.90
C ASP A 712 -25.26 -6.65 -30.71
N ILE A 713 -24.81 -5.41 -30.93
CA ILE A 713 -24.71 -4.42 -29.83
C ILE A 713 -26.09 -4.02 -29.28
N LEU A 714 -27.10 -3.91 -30.15
CA LEU A 714 -28.48 -3.59 -29.75
C LEU A 714 -29.07 -4.73 -28.92
N GLY A 715 -28.93 -5.98 -29.38
CA GLY A 715 -29.42 -7.17 -28.69
C GLY A 715 -28.78 -7.35 -27.31
N ARG A 716 -27.47 -7.18 -27.20
CA ARG A 716 -26.76 -7.27 -25.92
C ARG A 716 -27.17 -6.15 -24.95
N CYS A 717 -27.39 -4.93 -25.46
CA CYS A 717 -27.85 -3.82 -24.62
C CYS A 717 -29.29 -4.01 -24.13
N LEU A 718 -30.21 -4.46 -25.00
CA LEU A 718 -31.59 -4.75 -24.60
C LEU A 718 -31.65 -5.88 -23.56
N ALA A 719 -30.84 -6.93 -23.71
CA ALA A 719 -30.76 -8.01 -22.73
C ALA A 719 -30.26 -7.52 -21.36
N ASP A 720 -29.29 -6.62 -21.32
CA ASP A 720 -28.81 -6.02 -20.06
C ASP A 720 -29.86 -5.11 -19.42
N LEU A 721 -30.56 -4.29 -20.21
CA LEU A 721 -31.65 -3.44 -19.74
C LEU A 721 -32.83 -4.27 -19.21
N ASP A 722 -33.18 -5.37 -19.85
CA ASP A 722 -34.25 -6.27 -19.38
C ASP A 722 -33.89 -6.99 -18.08
N ARG A 723 -32.62 -7.43 -17.94
CA ARG A 723 -32.10 -7.95 -16.67
C ARG A 723 -32.15 -6.90 -15.56
N LEU A 724 -31.79 -5.65 -15.86
CA LEU A 724 -31.86 -4.54 -14.92
C LEU A 724 -33.30 -4.27 -14.49
N LYS A 725 -34.26 -4.27 -15.43
CA LYS A 725 -35.70 -4.09 -15.18
C LYS A 725 -36.24 -5.20 -14.29
N THR A 726 -35.90 -6.45 -14.59
CA THR A 726 -36.32 -7.62 -13.81
C THR A 726 -35.74 -7.59 -12.39
N GLY A 727 -34.44 -7.36 -12.26
CA GLY A 727 -33.78 -7.25 -10.95
C GLY A 727 -34.31 -6.09 -10.11
N LEU A 728 -34.63 -4.94 -10.73
CA LEU A 728 -35.25 -3.81 -10.02
C LEU A 728 -36.62 -4.18 -9.44
N LEU A 729 -37.46 -4.84 -10.24
CA LEU A 729 -38.78 -5.28 -9.81
C LEU A 729 -38.70 -6.33 -8.69
N GLU A 730 -37.76 -7.27 -8.77
CA GLU A 730 -37.51 -8.28 -7.72
C GLU A 730 -37.08 -7.63 -6.41
N LEU A 731 -36.10 -6.72 -6.43
CA LEU A 731 -35.65 -6.02 -5.23
C LEU A 731 -36.75 -5.12 -4.64
N CYS A 732 -37.51 -4.42 -5.48
CA CYS A 732 -38.66 -3.62 -5.03
C CYS A 732 -39.75 -4.47 -4.37
N ARG A 733 -39.95 -5.72 -4.82
CA ARG A 733 -40.87 -6.70 -4.19
C ARG A 733 -40.31 -7.24 -2.87
N GLN A 734 -39.02 -7.58 -2.82
CA GLN A 734 -38.35 -8.09 -1.62
C GLN A 734 -38.33 -7.08 -0.47
N GLU A 735 -38.25 -5.78 -0.77
CA GLU A 735 -38.28 -4.69 0.22
C GLU A 735 -39.72 -4.30 0.68
N ASN A 736 -40.74 -5.10 0.36
CA ASN A 736 -42.15 -4.91 0.76
C ASN A 736 -42.70 -3.51 0.43
N SER A 737 -42.43 -2.99 -0.77
CA SER A 737 -43.09 -1.76 -1.24
C SER A 737 -44.60 -2.00 -1.42
N ARG A 738 -45.44 -1.04 -0.98
CA ARG A 738 -46.90 -1.08 -1.23
C ARG A 738 -47.24 -1.00 -2.73
N ASP A 739 -46.33 -0.48 -3.54
CA ASP A 739 -46.45 -0.37 -4.99
C ASP A 739 -45.04 -0.50 -5.60
N PRO A 740 -44.60 -1.73 -5.94
CA PRO A 740 -43.25 -2.00 -6.42
C PRO A 740 -43.02 -1.43 -7.83
N GLU A 741 -44.05 -1.38 -8.67
CA GLU A 741 -43.94 -0.90 -10.05
C GLU A 741 -43.77 0.61 -10.11
N ARG A 742 -44.48 1.36 -9.27
CA ARG A 742 -44.32 2.82 -9.18
C ARG A 742 -42.95 3.22 -8.62
N LEU A 743 -42.44 2.48 -7.63
CA LEU A 743 -41.10 2.69 -7.09
C LEU A 743 -40.02 2.37 -8.15
N ALA A 744 -40.15 1.23 -8.83
CA ALA A 744 -39.26 0.83 -9.91
C ALA A 744 -39.26 1.87 -11.04
N SER A 745 -40.43 2.31 -11.50
CA SER A 745 -40.58 3.34 -12.53
C SER A 745 -39.94 4.68 -12.13
N SER A 746 -40.08 5.08 -10.86
CA SER A 746 -39.47 6.30 -10.34
C SER A 746 -37.94 6.24 -10.31
N LEU A 747 -37.37 5.09 -9.93
CA LEU A 747 -35.93 4.85 -9.91
C LEU A 747 -35.37 4.76 -11.33
N TRP A 748 -36.06 4.05 -12.22
CA TRP A 748 -35.74 3.93 -13.63
C TRP A 748 -35.63 5.29 -14.32
N ARG A 749 -36.62 6.16 -14.10
CA ARG A 749 -36.60 7.54 -14.62
C ARG A 749 -35.49 8.38 -13.99
N ARG A 750 -35.21 8.21 -12.70
CA ARG A 750 -34.11 8.91 -12.01
C ARG A 750 -32.75 8.56 -12.62
N TRP A 751 -32.59 7.34 -13.12
CA TRP A 751 -31.38 6.87 -13.81
C TRP A 751 -31.28 7.29 -15.28
N GLN A 752 -32.24 8.08 -15.77
CA GLN A 752 -32.29 8.57 -17.16
C GLN A 752 -32.26 7.42 -18.18
N LEU A 753 -32.87 6.28 -17.85
CA LEU A 753 -32.96 5.13 -18.74
C LEU A 753 -34.14 5.24 -19.72
N PRO A 754 -34.07 4.55 -20.88
CA PRO A 754 -35.15 4.57 -21.87
C PRO A 754 -36.45 3.99 -21.30
N PRO A 755 -37.64 4.50 -21.70
CA PRO A 755 -38.92 4.03 -21.18
C PRO A 755 -39.16 2.55 -21.52
N TRP A 756 -39.90 1.84 -20.67
CA TRP A 756 -40.12 0.39 -20.83
C TRP A 756 -40.83 0.04 -22.14
N ASP A 757 -41.82 0.83 -22.54
CA ASP A 757 -42.56 0.62 -23.80
C ASP A 757 -41.63 0.70 -25.03
N LEU A 758 -40.56 1.51 -24.94
CA LEU A 758 -39.57 1.59 -26.00
C LEU A 758 -38.74 0.30 -26.08
N LEU A 759 -38.34 -0.29 -24.96
CA LEU A 759 -37.57 -1.55 -24.96
C LEU A 759 -38.32 -2.67 -25.67
N ASP A 760 -39.63 -2.78 -25.40
CA ASP A 760 -40.49 -3.78 -26.00
C ASP A 760 -40.66 -3.54 -27.52
N SER A 761 -40.71 -2.27 -27.94
CA SER A 761 -40.74 -1.91 -29.37
C SER A 761 -39.40 -2.15 -30.09
N LEU A 762 -38.27 -1.93 -29.42
CA LEU A 762 -36.93 -2.09 -29.99
C LEU A 762 -36.59 -3.55 -30.30
N ALA A 763 -37.21 -4.49 -29.59
CA ALA A 763 -37.09 -5.93 -29.89
C ALA A 763 -37.60 -6.28 -31.30
N THR A 764 -38.43 -5.43 -31.93
CA THR A 764 -38.91 -5.65 -33.31
C THR A 764 -37.91 -5.24 -34.39
N PHE A 765 -36.80 -4.60 -34.01
CA PHE A 765 -35.69 -4.20 -34.90
C PHE A 765 -34.51 -5.20 -34.89
N LEU A 766 -34.65 -6.30 -34.12
CA LEU A 766 -33.74 -7.45 -34.07
C LEU A 766 -34.40 -8.63 -34.78
#